data_AF-A0A0K1ECH1-F1
#
_entry.id   AF-A0A0K1ECH1-F1
#
_cell.length_a   1.000
_cell.length_b   1.000
_cell.length_c   1.000
_cell.angle_alpha   90.00
_cell.angle_beta   90.00
_cell.angle_gamma   90.00
#
_symmetry.space_group_name_H-M   'P 1'
#
loop_
_entity.id
_entity.type
_entity.pdbx_description
1 polymer ?
#
loop_
_entity_poly.entity_id
_entity_poly.type
_entity_poly.pdbx_seq_one_letter_code
_entity_poly.pdbx_strand_id
1 'polypeptide(L)'
;MMLDPGRLSTLRRLARVTGTSFEEMSEVARQRPFDLTSFLLLRAEEGTYALAALRQFVPDARELTASQESGPTRASDAPQGTSGIRVKGNRAELSLTNARLATPRIVRRSAGGDAEGTVSGEHLDRLLRALADQPRVQDVVLTGGDPLALPNETLIPWLERLVAIPHVRAVRIDSHALSADPDRIDDELLAFLQRHPVFWYDAHFNHPDDLDHPLVLAKLRQLVRAGVPVTSQTVLLGGVNDDAATMTRLMELGYFNKVHPRGLVVLGADDVPAHLAVSEDKVMDIARALEALPRPAQPLLVHEGDDASDRREVIEPAPVSRIIVVHAPPSDPSGALAREPSSPVVNSWNEWDPLEEVIVGRVDDACFPAWPTVNEVTVPREEWEPAVRAMSGELGRPYHAEAVRRANLALDRLVHTLESEGVIVRRPDRVDYKRPFSTPDWSVTTGFCGANPRDVALVVGDEIIEAPMPDRSRYYEMWAYRTLLKEYSRKGARWTAAPRPQLTDEQFDKDYRLPQEGEPMRYVLTEFEPTFDAAEFARCGRDLFVQRSHVTNDFGIAWLQRHLGDGFRIHVIESRDPYAIHLDSSFVPLAAGRALVNPKYLDLDKLPPLLKKWDLLVAPPGIPTPLDTRCLLSGWIHLNVLSLDGERILVEQRQEPLIRALQGWGFKPIPVDFEDFFPFVGAFHCATLDVRRRGTLQSYF
;
A
#
# COMPACT_ATOMS: atom_id res chain seq x y z
N MET A 1 29.14 -20.81 24.78
CA MET A 1 28.24 -20.20 25.79
C MET A 1 26.91 -20.95 25.76
N MET A 2 26.20 -21.13 26.88
CA MET A 2 24.83 -21.69 26.80
C MET A 2 23.90 -20.63 26.21
N LEU A 3 23.14 -20.98 25.17
CA LEU A 3 22.08 -20.12 24.62
C LEU A 3 20.91 -20.05 25.61
N ASP A 4 20.29 -18.88 25.74
CA ASP A 4 19.09 -18.74 26.55
C ASP A 4 17.89 -19.50 25.93
N PRO A 5 16.87 -19.86 26.73
CA PRO A 5 15.71 -20.61 26.26
C PRO A 5 14.94 -19.93 25.12
N GLY A 6 14.92 -18.59 25.08
CA GLY A 6 14.25 -17.82 24.03
C GLY A 6 14.94 -18.00 22.69
N ARG A 7 16.27 -17.81 22.64
CA ARG A 7 17.07 -18.04 21.44
C ARG A 7 16.96 -19.49 20.94
N LEU A 8 16.97 -20.47 21.85
CA LEU A 8 16.75 -21.88 21.48
C LEU A 8 15.37 -22.13 20.86
N SER A 9 14.31 -21.48 21.37
CA SER A 9 12.96 -21.56 20.81
C SER A 9 12.91 -20.98 19.39
N THR A 10 13.49 -19.79 19.19
CA THR A 10 13.62 -19.14 17.88
C THR A 10 14.33 -20.04 16.87
N LEU A 11 15.46 -20.65 17.25
CA LEU A 11 16.21 -21.56 16.38
C LEU A 11 15.39 -22.82 16.00
N ARG A 12 14.60 -23.39 16.92
CA ARG A 12 13.74 -24.54 16.60
C ARG A 12 12.67 -24.19 15.57
N ARG A 13 12.07 -23.00 15.70
CA ARG A 13 11.07 -22.49 14.76
C ARG A 13 11.70 -22.23 13.41
N LEU A 14 12.86 -21.56 13.40
CA LEU A 14 13.61 -21.27 12.18
C LEU A 14 14.01 -22.55 11.43
N ALA A 15 14.51 -23.57 12.13
CA ALA A 15 14.85 -24.88 11.57
C ALA A 15 13.66 -25.55 10.85
N ARG A 16 12.43 -25.38 11.35
CA ARG A 16 11.22 -25.90 10.69
C ARG A 16 10.91 -25.16 9.41
N VAL A 17 11.06 -23.84 9.40
CA VAL A 17 10.78 -22.99 8.24
C VAL A 17 11.80 -23.23 7.13
N THR A 18 13.09 -23.32 7.48
CA THR A 18 14.17 -23.46 6.48
C THR A 18 14.45 -24.90 6.07
N GLY A 19 13.97 -25.89 6.84
CA GLY A 19 14.30 -27.30 6.66
C GLY A 19 15.75 -27.67 7.03
N THR A 20 16.47 -26.80 7.74
CA THR A 20 17.85 -27.04 8.20
C THR A 20 17.86 -27.72 9.59
N SER A 21 18.93 -28.42 9.94
CA SER A 21 19.06 -29.05 11.27
C SER A 21 19.11 -28.01 12.38
N PHE A 22 18.25 -28.21 13.39
CA PHE A 22 18.28 -27.42 14.62
C PHE A 22 19.61 -27.57 15.38
N GLU A 23 20.18 -28.77 15.38
CA GLU A 23 21.47 -29.07 16.02
C GLU A 23 22.61 -28.29 15.37
N GLU A 24 22.66 -28.27 14.04
CA GLU A 24 23.64 -27.49 13.26
C GLU A 24 23.50 -25.99 13.52
N MET A 25 22.29 -25.44 13.42
CA MET A 25 22.05 -24.02 13.70
C MET A 25 22.43 -23.64 15.13
N SER A 26 22.12 -24.52 16.10
CA SER A 26 22.44 -24.30 17.50
C SER A 26 23.94 -24.31 17.76
N GLU A 27 24.69 -25.16 17.06
CA GLU A 27 26.15 -25.20 17.21
C GLU A 27 26.78 -23.92 16.69
N VAL A 28 26.34 -23.43 15.53
CA VAL A 28 26.79 -22.15 14.98
C VAL A 28 26.45 -21.00 15.93
N ALA A 29 25.22 -20.94 16.44
CA ALA A 29 24.76 -19.89 17.35
C ALA A 29 25.47 -19.91 18.73
N ARG A 30 26.09 -21.03 19.15
CA ARG A 30 26.93 -21.07 20.36
C ARG A 30 28.29 -20.40 20.19
N GLN A 31 28.76 -20.29 18.95
CA GLN A 31 30.07 -19.76 18.58
C GLN A 31 29.97 -18.36 17.97
N ARG A 32 28.81 -17.99 17.41
CA ARG A 32 28.56 -16.70 16.75
C ARG A 32 27.26 -16.06 17.25
N PRO A 33 27.19 -14.72 17.37
CA PRO A 33 25.97 -14.03 17.79
C PRO A 33 24.76 -14.38 16.91
N PHE A 34 23.60 -14.48 17.54
CA PHE A 34 22.33 -14.72 16.87
C PHE A 34 21.20 -14.04 17.64
N ASP A 35 20.52 -13.13 16.95
CA ASP A 35 19.30 -12.48 17.39
C ASP A 35 18.37 -12.37 16.18
N LEU A 36 17.08 -12.64 16.38
CA LEU A 36 16.03 -12.50 15.38
C LEU A 36 14.73 -12.18 16.10
N THR A 37 14.08 -11.09 15.72
CA THR A 37 12.81 -10.66 16.30
C THR A 37 11.68 -11.64 16.01
N SER A 38 10.63 -11.57 16.84
CA SER A 38 9.41 -12.33 16.58
C SER A 38 8.71 -11.88 15.28
N PHE A 39 8.84 -10.62 14.90
CA PHE A 39 8.27 -10.09 13.66
C PHE A 39 8.82 -10.82 12.42
N LEU A 40 10.16 -10.89 12.26
CA LEU A 40 10.77 -11.60 11.14
C LEU A 40 10.48 -13.10 11.18
N LEU A 41 10.51 -13.70 12.38
CA LEU A 41 10.22 -15.13 12.54
C LEU A 41 8.78 -15.48 12.15
N LEU A 42 7.80 -14.65 12.52
CA LEU A 42 6.40 -14.85 12.16
C LEU A 42 6.21 -14.72 10.65
N ARG A 43 6.79 -13.70 10.02
CA ARG A 43 6.72 -13.55 8.56
C ARG A 43 7.33 -14.74 7.82
N ALA A 44 8.43 -15.28 8.34
CA ALA A 44 9.05 -16.49 7.81
C ALA A 44 8.13 -17.72 7.93
N GLU A 45 7.47 -17.92 9.08
CA GLU A 45 6.51 -19.02 9.29
C GLU A 45 5.24 -18.90 8.44
N GLU A 46 4.78 -17.67 8.19
CA GLU A 46 3.63 -17.38 7.34
C GLU A 46 3.95 -17.45 5.83
N GLY A 47 5.23 -17.57 5.47
CA GLY A 47 5.68 -17.55 4.07
C GLY A 47 5.61 -16.16 3.41
N THR A 48 5.48 -15.09 4.20
CA THR A 48 5.46 -13.69 3.73
C THR A 48 6.85 -13.03 3.75
N TYR A 49 7.88 -13.82 4.06
CA TYR A 49 9.29 -13.44 3.97
C TYR A 49 10.07 -14.59 3.35
N ALA A 50 10.58 -14.38 2.14
CA ALA A 50 11.19 -15.41 1.32
C ALA A 50 12.39 -16.08 2.01
N LEU A 51 12.58 -17.37 1.75
CA LEU A 51 13.74 -18.12 2.27
C LEU A 51 15.08 -17.49 1.83
N ALA A 52 15.13 -16.91 0.63
CA ALA A 52 16.30 -16.16 0.14
C ALA A 52 16.59 -14.94 1.04
N ALA A 53 15.57 -14.14 1.36
CA ALA A 53 15.68 -13.00 2.26
C ALA A 53 16.10 -13.42 3.68
N LEU A 54 15.54 -14.52 4.18
CA LEU A 54 15.81 -15.06 5.52
C LEU A 54 17.22 -15.59 5.69
N ARG A 55 17.84 -16.07 4.61
CA ARG A 55 19.20 -16.61 4.61
C ARG A 55 20.24 -15.64 5.17
N GLN A 56 20.02 -14.33 5.05
CA GLN A 56 20.90 -13.32 5.63
C GLN A 56 20.94 -13.35 7.18
N PHE A 57 20.03 -14.05 7.85
CA PHE A 57 19.94 -14.16 9.31
C PHE A 57 20.09 -15.61 9.84
N VAL A 58 20.05 -16.61 8.97
CA VAL A 58 20.03 -18.03 9.36
C VAL A 58 21.45 -18.53 9.65
N PRO A 59 21.72 -19.09 10.85
CA PRO A 59 23.00 -19.75 11.12
C PRO A 59 23.20 -20.97 10.23
N ASP A 60 24.36 -21.07 9.57
CA ASP A 60 24.67 -22.15 8.63
C ASP A 60 25.92 -22.94 9.05
N ALA A 61 25.88 -24.27 8.95
CA ALA A 61 26.99 -25.14 9.35
C ALA A 61 28.30 -24.84 8.60
N ARG A 62 28.23 -24.28 7.39
CA ARG A 62 29.39 -23.84 6.60
C ARG A 62 30.17 -22.70 7.26
N GLU A 63 29.63 -22.09 8.31
CA GLU A 63 30.32 -21.08 9.11
C GLU A 63 31.27 -21.68 10.17
N LEU A 64 31.13 -22.97 10.50
CA LEU A 64 31.97 -23.66 11.48
C LEU A 64 33.33 -24.10 10.90
N THR A 65 33.39 -24.34 9.60
CA THR A 65 34.61 -24.76 8.89
C THR A 65 35.56 -23.61 8.59
N ALA A 66 35.09 -22.36 8.75
CA ALA A 66 35.93 -21.18 8.63
C ALA A 66 36.80 -21.04 9.89
N SER A 67 37.97 -21.66 9.88
CA SER A 67 39.10 -21.30 10.73
C SER A 67 39.60 -19.91 10.35
N GLN A 68 38.81 -18.88 10.64
CA GLN A 68 39.26 -17.49 10.67
C GLN A 68 39.69 -17.25 12.11
N GLU A 69 40.96 -17.55 12.39
CA GLU A 69 41.61 -17.11 13.62
C GLU A 69 41.29 -15.63 13.83
N SER A 70 40.94 -15.29 15.07
CA SER A 70 40.88 -13.92 15.59
C SER A 70 42.27 -13.28 15.51
N GLY A 71 42.72 -12.99 14.29
CA GLY A 71 43.94 -12.24 14.03
C GLY A 71 43.78 -10.79 14.51
N PRO A 72 44.87 -10.14 14.95
CA PRO A 72 44.80 -8.85 15.61
C PRO A 72 44.08 -7.83 14.73
N THR A 73 43.35 -6.90 15.37
CA THR A 73 42.94 -5.63 14.75
C THR A 73 44.09 -5.10 13.91
N ARG A 74 43.87 -4.83 12.62
CA ARG A 74 44.82 -4.05 11.81
C ARG A 74 44.97 -2.68 12.48
N ALA A 75 45.96 -2.62 13.36
CA ALA A 75 46.49 -1.40 13.93
C ALA A 75 47.31 -0.74 12.83
N SER A 76 46.69 0.16 12.08
CA SER A 76 47.39 1.21 11.36
C SER A 76 46.43 2.39 11.21
N ASP A 77 46.69 3.41 12.03
CA ASP A 77 46.30 4.82 11.84
C ASP A 77 44.96 5.34 12.39
N ALA A 78 44.38 4.72 13.42
CA ALA A 78 43.33 5.38 14.22
C ALA A 78 43.95 6.14 15.42
N PRO A 79 43.72 7.47 15.58
CA PRO A 79 44.14 8.19 16.77
C PRO A 79 43.46 7.59 18.01
N GLN A 80 44.22 7.45 19.09
CA GLN A 80 43.75 6.96 20.40
C GLN A 80 42.47 7.70 20.81
N GLY A 81 41.31 7.05 20.63
CA GLY A 81 39.98 7.59 20.92
C GLY A 81 39.31 6.84 22.06
N THR A 82 38.37 7.51 22.72
CA THR A 82 37.45 6.89 23.67
C THR A 82 36.77 5.67 23.02
N SER A 83 36.76 4.52 23.68
CA SER A 83 36.03 3.33 23.20
C SER A 83 34.59 3.71 22.84
N GLY A 84 34.09 3.30 21.68
CA GLY A 84 32.73 3.59 21.21
C GLY A 84 32.54 4.82 20.30
N ILE A 85 33.59 5.64 20.05
CA ILE A 85 33.55 6.73 19.05
C ILE A 85 34.68 6.57 18.02
N ARG A 86 34.34 6.69 16.73
CA ARG A 86 35.31 6.74 15.63
C ARG A 86 35.07 8.00 14.80
N VAL A 87 36.10 8.83 14.63
CA VAL A 87 36.00 10.07 13.85
C VAL A 87 36.75 9.94 12.54
N LYS A 88 36.07 10.24 11.43
CA LYS A 88 36.62 10.26 10.07
C LYS A 88 36.22 11.56 9.37
N GLY A 89 37.16 12.48 9.24
CA GLY A 89 36.91 13.80 8.66
C GLY A 89 35.94 14.64 9.51
N ASN A 90 34.82 15.04 8.91
CA ASN A 90 33.73 15.77 9.58
C ASN A 90 32.62 14.84 10.13
N ARG A 91 32.82 13.53 10.09
CA ARG A 91 31.86 12.52 10.55
C ARG A 91 32.34 11.77 11.79
N ALA A 92 31.46 11.49 12.73
CA ALA A 92 31.69 10.56 13.83
C ALA A 92 30.69 9.39 13.79
N GLU A 93 31.18 8.19 14.04
CA GLU A 93 30.38 6.98 14.25
C GLU A 93 30.37 6.67 15.76
N LEU A 94 29.17 6.56 16.33
CA LEU A 94 28.95 6.31 17.77
C LEU A 94 28.25 4.96 17.96
N SER A 95 28.85 4.08 18.73
CA SER A 95 28.26 2.80 19.12
C SER A 95 27.51 2.93 20.44
N LEU A 96 26.17 2.92 20.41
CA LEU A 96 25.34 3.13 21.61
C LEU A 96 25.04 1.85 22.39
N THR A 97 25.04 0.71 21.72
CA THR A 97 24.68 -0.59 22.29
C THR A 97 25.30 -1.71 21.46
N ASN A 98 25.45 -2.87 22.11
CA ASN A 98 25.77 -4.13 21.43
C ASN A 98 24.51 -4.97 21.15
N ALA A 99 23.33 -4.58 21.66
CA ALA A 99 22.06 -5.25 21.41
C ALA A 99 21.64 -5.14 19.94
N ARG A 100 21.02 -6.19 19.39
CA ARG A 100 20.63 -6.28 17.98
C ARG A 100 19.17 -6.71 17.86
N LEU A 101 18.42 -6.11 16.93
CA LEU A 101 17.06 -6.54 16.58
C LEU A 101 17.10 -7.79 15.68
N ALA A 102 18.01 -7.80 14.72
CA ALA A 102 18.36 -8.96 13.92
C ALA A 102 19.88 -9.00 13.75
N THR A 103 20.46 -10.20 13.63
CA THR A 103 21.90 -10.37 13.40
C THR A 103 22.15 -10.85 11.98
N PRO A 104 22.55 -9.96 11.05
CA PRO A 104 23.02 -10.37 9.73
C PRO A 104 24.23 -11.30 9.83
N ARG A 105 24.30 -12.29 8.94
CA ARG A 105 25.40 -13.27 8.85
C ARG A 105 26.64 -12.68 8.15
N ILE A 106 27.17 -11.57 8.66
CA ILE A 106 28.41 -10.94 8.21
C ILE A 106 29.49 -11.04 9.30
N VAL A 107 30.76 -11.06 8.91
CA VAL A 107 31.91 -11.19 9.82
C VAL A 107 32.46 -9.81 10.11
N ARG A 108 31.74 -8.99 10.87
CA ARG A 108 32.24 -7.66 11.25
C ARG A 108 32.96 -7.68 12.59
N ARG A 109 34.22 -7.22 12.62
CA ARG A 109 34.97 -7.00 13.87
C ARG A 109 34.40 -5.78 14.59
N SER A 110 33.64 -5.98 15.67
CA SER A 110 33.06 -4.90 16.46
C SER A 110 34.15 -4.01 17.06
N ALA A 111 34.00 -2.69 16.94
CA ALA A 111 34.94 -1.70 17.47
C ALA A 111 34.82 -1.49 19.00
N GLY A 112 33.95 -2.25 19.68
CA GLY A 112 33.66 -2.15 21.11
C GLY A 112 33.81 -3.50 21.79
N GLY A 113 34.50 -3.51 22.94
CA GLY A 113 34.89 -4.70 23.68
C GLY A 113 33.73 -5.48 24.31
N ASP A 114 34.09 -6.70 24.69
CA ASP A 114 33.21 -7.79 25.13
C ASP A 114 32.41 -7.47 26.40
N ALA A 115 31.15 -7.06 26.24
CA ALA A 115 30.07 -7.24 27.21
C ALA A 115 28.71 -7.03 26.53
N GLU A 116 27.78 -7.99 26.71
CA GLU A 116 26.35 -7.78 26.45
C GLU A 116 25.83 -6.70 27.43
N GLY A 117 25.32 -5.58 26.92
CA GLY A 117 24.68 -4.56 27.77
C GLY A 117 24.63 -3.15 27.17
N THR A 118 23.71 -2.37 27.72
CA THR A 118 23.53 -0.93 27.45
C THR A 118 24.78 -0.17 27.90
N VAL A 119 25.23 0.78 27.08
CA VAL A 119 26.28 1.75 27.47
C VAL A 119 25.89 2.42 28.80
N SER A 120 26.77 2.37 29.81
CA SER A 120 26.49 3.05 31.09
C SER A 120 26.41 4.57 30.91
N GLY A 121 25.64 5.26 31.77
CA GLY A 121 25.52 6.72 31.71
C GLY A 121 26.87 7.46 31.73
N GLU A 122 27.84 6.95 32.49
CA GLU A 122 29.21 7.49 32.52
C GLU A 122 29.98 7.29 31.21
N HIS A 123 29.74 6.19 30.50
CA HIS A 123 30.34 5.95 29.20
C HIS A 123 29.73 6.86 28.13
N LEU A 124 28.40 7.06 28.14
CA LEU A 124 27.76 8.07 27.29
C LEU A 124 28.31 9.48 27.55
N ASP A 125 28.47 9.86 28.82
CA ASP A 125 29.02 11.18 29.17
C ASP A 125 30.43 11.38 28.61
N ARG A 126 31.21 10.31 28.50
CA ARG A 126 32.53 10.36 27.87
C ARG A 126 32.42 10.50 26.35
N LEU A 127 31.51 9.77 25.70
CA LEU A 127 31.28 9.87 24.25
C LEU A 127 30.82 11.27 23.84
N LEU A 128 29.83 11.83 24.55
CA LEU A 128 29.29 13.17 24.27
C LEU A 128 30.34 14.27 24.52
N ARG A 129 31.16 14.14 25.58
CA ARG A 129 32.30 15.06 25.81
C ARG A 129 33.34 14.96 24.70
N ALA A 130 33.73 13.74 24.31
CA ALA A 130 34.68 13.53 23.22
C ALA A 130 34.18 14.07 21.88
N LEU A 131 32.87 14.08 21.64
CA LEU A 131 32.25 14.70 20.47
C LEU A 131 32.20 16.24 20.60
N ALA A 132 31.88 16.75 21.79
CA ALA A 132 31.86 18.18 22.08
C ALA A 132 33.24 18.83 21.87
N ASP A 133 34.31 18.11 22.22
CA ASP A 133 35.71 18.54 22.03
C ASP A 133 36.19 18.47 20.57
N GLN A 134 35.32 18.09 19.62
CA GLN A 134 35.64 17.96 18.19
C GLN A 134 34.74 18.85 17.31
N PRO A 135 34.98 20.18 17.28
CA PRO A 135 34.12 21.14 16.57
C PRO A 135 34.04 20.95 15.05
N ARG A 136 34.97 20.16 14.47
CA ARG A 136 34.96 19.79 13.04
C ARG A 136 33.89 18.76 12.67
N VAL A 137 33.37 18.01 13.65
CA VAL A 137 32.39 16.94 13.40
C VAL A 137 31.00 17.55 13.28
N GLN A 138 30.38 17.42 12.11
CA GLN A 138 29.03 17.95 11.89
C GLN A 138 28.00 16.84 11.64
N ASP A 139 28.46 15.64 11.31
CA ASP A 139 27.67 14.50 10.91
C ASP A 139 27.93 13.33 11.88
N VAL A 140 26.89 12.89 12.57
CA VAL A 140 26.98 11.82 13.57
C VAL A 140 26.15 10.64 13.11
N VAL A 141 26.76 9.45 13.05
CA VAL A 141 26.07 8.19 12.75
C VAL A 141 25.96 7.38 14.04
N LEU A 142 24.73 7.11 14.47
CA LEU A 142 24.44 6.20 15.56
C LEU A 142 24.40 4.80 14.97
N THR A 143 25.36 3.95 15.34
CA THR A 143 25.55 2.61 14.79
C THR A 143 25.93 1.63 15.92
N GLY A 144 26.48 0.46 15.60
CA GLY A 144 26.89 -0.56 16.57
C GLY A 144 26.08 -1.84 16.41
N GLY A 145 25.45 -2.31 17.49
CA GLY A 145 24.38 -3.31 17.41
C GLY A 145 23.19 -2.75 16.62
N ASP A 146 22.18 -2.24 17.32
CA ASP A 146 21.09 -1.46 16.72
C ASP A 146 20.65 -0.36 17.71
N PRO A 147 20.75 0.94 17.36
CA PRO A 147 20.33 2.03 18.24
C PRO A 147 18.90 1.91 18.74
N LEU A 148 17.98 1.38 17.92
CA LEU A 148 16.56 1.25 18.25
C LEU A 148 16.21 -0.02 19.02
N ALA A 149 17.19 -0.90 19.26
CA ALA A 149 17.07 -1.93 20.29
C ALA A 149 17.02 -1.33 21.70
N LEU A 150 17.45 -0.08 21.89
CA LEU A 150 17.28 0.65 23.14
C LEU A 150 15.82 1.12 23.30
N PRO A 151 15.25 1.00 24.51
CA PRO A 151 13.91 1.53 24.78
C PRO A 151 13.97 3.07 24.84
N ASN A 152 12.84 3.72 24.53
CA ASN A 152 12.78 5.18 24.37
C ASN A 152 13.17 5.94 25.64
N GLU A 153 12.85 5.40 26.81
CA GLU A 153 13.21 5.96 28.12
C GLU A 153 14.73 6.09 28.32
N THR A 154 15.50 5.28 27.58
CA THR A 154 16.97 5.38 27.54
C THR A 154 17.43 6.18 26.33
N LEU A 155 16.89 5.89 25.15
CA LEU A 155 17.36 6.48 23.89
C LEU A 155 17.08 7.99 23.79
N ILE A 156 15.85 8.43 24.06
CA ILE A 156 15.43 9.83 23.86
C ILE A 156 16.24 10.80 24.72
N PRO A 157 16.46 10.57 26.03
CA PRO A 157 17.33 11.44 26.82
C PRO A 157 18.76 11.57 26.27
N TRP A 158 19.27 10.54 25.60
CA TRP A 158 20.59 10.59 24.99
C TRP A 158 20.57 11.42 23.72
N LEU A 159 19.56 11.25 22.89
CA LEU A 159 19.37 12.03 21.67
C LEU A 159 19.18 13.52 21.97
N GLU A 160 18.41 13.90 23.00
CA GLU A 160 18.27 15.30 23.45
C GLU A 160 19.63 15.93 23.79
N ARG A 161 20.52 15.19 24.46
CA ARG A 161 21.86 15.68 24.81
C ARG A 161 22.79 15.77 23.60
N LEU A 162 22.64 14.86 22.63
CA LEU A 162 23.42 14.86 21.40
C LEU A 162 23.08 16.08 20.53
N VAL A 163 21.78 16.36 20.34
CA VAL A 163 21.34 17.50 19.51
C VAL A 163 21.59 18.86 20.17
N ALA A 164 21.85 18.89 21.48
CA ALA A 164 22.27 20.09 22.19
C ALA A 164 23.72 20.53 21.86
N ILE A 165 24.52 19.69 21.19
CA ILE A 165 25.89 20.02 20.78
C ILE A 165 25.85 20.96 19.55
N PRO A 166 26.28 22.25 19.65
CA PRO A 166 25.97 23.26 18.64
C PRO A 166 26.54 23.01 17.23
N HIS A 167 27.66 22.29 17.12
CA HIS A 167 28.30 21.97 15.83
C HIS A 167 27.73 20.73 15.15
N VAL A 168 26.90 19.93 15.82
CA VAL A 168 26.22 18.78 15.21
C VAL A 168 25.07 19.28 14.33
N ARG A 169 25.12 18.95 13.04
CA ARG A 169 24.15 19.41 12.02
C ARG A 169 23.30 18.28 11.45
N ALA A 170 23.79 17.05 11.51
CA ALA A 170 23.07 15.86 11.06
C ALA A 170 23.33 14.70 12.01
N VAL A 171 22.27 13.96 12.34
CA VAL A 171 22.33 12.73 13.12
C VAL A 171 21.62 11.61 12.36
N ARG A 172 22.33 10.56 11.98
CA ARG A 172 21.80 9.39 11.28
C ARG A 172 21.57 8.25 12.26
N ILE A 173 20.35 7.73 12.29
CA ILE A 173 20.00 6.53 13.04
C ILE A 173 20.15 5.35 12.09
N ASP A 174 21.25 4.60 12.24
CA ASP A 174 21.59 3.43 11.43
C ASP A 174 20.94 2.18 12.07
N SER A 175 19.81 1.70 11.54
CA SER A 175 18.98 0.71 12.25
C SER A 175 18.22 -0.25 11.32
N HIS A 176 18.16 -1.52 11.73
CA HIS A 176 17.35 -2.56 11.12
C HIS A 176 15.88 -2.51 11.58
N ALA A 177 15.47 -1.60 12.47
CA ALA A 177 14.13 -1.62 13.05
C ALA A 177 13.01 -1.62 12.00
N LEU A 178 13.13 -0.84 10.92
CA LEU A 178 12.13 -0.87 9.85
C LEU A 178 11.90 -2.26 9.26
N SER A 179 12.93 -3.09 9.06
CA SER A 179 12.77 -4.44 8.50
C SER A 179 12.58 -5.51 9.57
N ALA A 180 13.17 -5.32 10.76
CA ALA A 180 13.22 -6.33 11.82
C ALA A 180 12.19 -6.11 12.94
N ASP A 181 11.87 -4.89 13.33
CA ASP A 181 10.91 -4.60 14.41
C ASP A 181 10.25 -3.23 14.18
N PRO A 182 9.31 -3.12 13.22
CA PRO A 182 8.81 -1.83 12.76
C PRO A 182 8.10 -1.03 13.86
N ASP A 183 7.57 -1.70 14.87
CA ASP A 183 6.89 -1.05 15.99
C ASP A 183 7.84 -0.26 16.91
N ARG A 184 9.17 -0.40 16.77
CA ARG A 184 10.12 0.54 17.37
C ARG A 184 10.01 1.95 16.81
N ILE A 185 9.40 2.10 15.64
CA ILE A 185 8.96 3.40 15.11
C ILE A 185 7.58 3.70 15.71
N ASP A 186 7.57 4.04 17.00
CA ASP A 186 6.36 4.40 17.73
C ASP A 186 6.10 5.92 17.73
N ASP A 187 4.94 6.32 18.26
CA ASP A 187 4.51 7.72 18.27
C ASP A 187 5.44 8.61 19.12
N GLU A 188 6.08 8.07 20.15
CA GLU A 188 6.99 8.82 21.01
C GLU A 188 8.31 9.13 20.30
N LEU A 189 8.90 8.13 19.63
CA LEU A 189 10.09 8.33 18.79
C LEU A 189 9.77 9.29 17.64
N LEU A 190 8.66 9.10 16.94
CA LEU A 190 8.24 9.97 15.84
C LEU A 190 8.05 11.44 16.31
N ALA A 191 7.39 11.65 17.45
CA ALA A 191 7.21 12.98 18.02
C ALA A 191 8.55 13.62 18.44
N PHE A 192 9.51 12.82 18.90
CA PHE A 192 10.87 13.30 19.17
C PHE A 192 11.58 13.72 17.87
N LEU A 193 11.62 12.85 16.87
CA LEU A 193 12.30 13.12 15.59
C LEU A 193 11.70 14.34 14.87
N GLN A 194 10.38 14.49 14.88
CA GLN A 194 9.68 15.62 14.26
C GLN A 194 10.07 16.98 14.88
N ARG A 195 10.39 17.02 16.19
CA ARG A 195 10.83 18.25 16.87
C ARG A 195 12.26 18.65 16.51
N HIS A 196 13.06 17.72 15.99
CA HIS A 196 14.50 17.86 15.80
C HIS A 196 14.89 17.57 14.33
N PRO A 197 14.89 18.57 13.44
CA PRO A 197 15.07 18.36 11.99
C PRO A 197 16.49 17.92 11.57
N VAL A 198 17.39 17.68 12.53
CA VAL A 198 18.75 17.18 12.28
C VAL A 198 18.78 15.68 12.00
N PHE A 199 17.69 14.96 12.27
CA PHE A 199 17.65 13.50 12.17
C PHE A 199 17.41 13.00 10.75
N TRP A 200 18.12 11.91 10.44
CA TRP A 200 17.99 11.08 9.26
C TRP A 200 17.84 9.63 9.72
N TYR A 201 17.10 8.83 8.96
CA TYR A 201 16.98 7.40 9.21
C TYR A 201 17.73 6.63 8.13
N ASP A 202 18.75 5.87 8.52
CA ASP A 202 19.51 4.99 7.63
C ASP A 202 19.00 3.55 7.85
N ALA A 203 18.15 3.09 6.94
CA ALA A 203 17.60 1.74 6.95
C ALA A 203 18.57 0.72 6.36
N HIS A 204 18.35 -0.54 6.72
CA HIS A 204 19.06 -1.69 6.13
C HIS A 204 18.06 -2.59 5.42
N PHE A 205 18.06 -2.52 4.10
CA PHE A 205 17.27 -3.38 3.23
C PHE A 205 18.21 -4.11 2.28
N ASN A 206 18.22 -5.44 2.37
CA ASN A 206 19.02 -6.30 1.50
C ASN A 206 18.15 -7.00 0.46
N HIS A 207 16.89 -7.28 0.78
CA HIS A 207 15.94 -7.95 -0.11
C HIS A 207 14.64 -7.14 -0.22
N PRO A 208 13.89 -7.20 -1.35
CA PRO A 208 12.57 -6.58 -1.47
C PRO A 208 11.65 -6.81 -0.28
N ASP A 209 11.55 -8.03 0.22
CA ASP A 209 10.75 -8.40 1.40
C ASP A 209 11.15 -7.70 2.70
N ASP A 210 12.35 -7.13 2.82
CA ASP A 210 12.71 -6.28 3.96
C ASP A 210 11.85 -5.01 4.01
N LEU A 211 11.38 -4.55 2.85
CA LEU A 211 10.60 -3.33 2.65
C LEU A 211 9.13 -3.61 2.27
N ASP A 212 8.88 -4.64 1.46
CA ASP A 212 7.59 -5.02 0.88
C ASP A 212 6.69 -5.72 1.92
N HIS A 213 6.32 -4.98 2.96
CA HIS A 213 5.41 -5.42 4.01
C HIS A 213 4.55 -4.25 4.51
N PRO A 214 3.23 -4.40 4.70
CA PRO A 214 2.32 -3.30 5.02
C PRO A 214 2.72 -2.50 6.26
N LEU A 215 3.10 -3.19 7.35
CA LEU A 215 3.56 -2.52 8.57
C LEU A 215 4.85 -1.73 8.34
N VAL A 216 5.81 -2.28 7.58
CA VAL A 216 7.08 -1.61 7.28
C VAL A 216 6.83 -0.35 6.47
N LEU A 217 6.02 -0.46 5.41
CA LEU A 217 5.63 0.67 4.57
C LEU A 217 4.84 1.73 5.35
N ALA A 218 3.96 1.33 6.29
CA ALA A 218 3.24 2.26 7.14
C ALA A 218 4.18 3.07 8.05
N LYS A 219 5.12 2.40 8.72
CA LYS A 219 6.11 3.04 9.61
C LYS A 219 7.10 3.93 8.83
N LEU A 220 7.51 3.48 7.65
CA LEU A 220 8.31 4.28 6.72
C LEU A 220 7.58 5.58 6.31
N ARG A 221 6.30 5.48 5.91
CA ARG A 221 5.50 6.67 5.58
C ARG A 221 5.35 7.62 6.78
N GLN A 222 5.28 7.10 8.00
CA GLN A 222 5.26 7.94 9.20
C GLN A 222 6.56 8.71 9.39
N LEU A 223 7.74 8.08 9.21
CA LEU A 223 9.04 8.78 9.24
C LEU A 223 9.11 9.89 8.20
N VAL A 224 8.74 9.60 6.95
CA VAL A 224 8.74 10.58 5.86
C VAL A 224 7.79 11.74 6.16
N ARG A 225 6.59 11.47 6.69
CA ARG A 225 5.62 12.51 7.10
C ARG A 225 6.09 13.34 8.29
N ALA A 226 6.88 12.76 9.17
CA ALA A 226 7.54 13.48 10.27
C ALA A 226 8.68 14.40 9.77
N GLY A 227 8.98 14.38 8.47
CA GLY A 227 10.06 15.16 7.87
C GLY A 227 11.44 14.53 8.03
N VAL A 228 11.52 13.25 8.41
CA VAL A 228 12.78 12.51 8.57
C VAL A 228 13.14 11.90 7.21
N PRO A 229 14.23 12.34 6.56
CA PRO A 229 14.69 11.72 5.33
C PRO A 229 15.15 10.28 5.61
N VAL A 230 14.77 9.36 4.73
CA VAL A 230 15.12 7.94 4.87
C VAL A 230 16.08 7.55 3.76
N THR A 231 17.23 7.00 4.14
CA THR A 231 18.16 6.37 3.22
C THR A 231 18.24 4.86 3.47
N SER A 232 18.75 4.10 2.52
CA SER A 232 19.00 2.66 2.70
C SER A 232 20.45 2.31 2.38
N GLN A 233 21.06 1.50 3.23
CA GLN A 233 22.29 0.77 2.90
C GLN A 233 21.93 -0.67 2.56
N THR A 234 22.41 -1.15 1.43
CA THR A 234 22.21 -2.51 0.95
C THR A 234 23.54 -3.22 0.86
N VAL A 235 23.64 -4.42 1.41
CA VAL A 235 24.83 -5.28 1.36
C VAL A 235 24.57 -6.42 0.37
N LEU A 236 25.48 -6.65 -0.56
CA LEU A 236 25.39 -7.79 -1.49
C LEU A 236 25.75 -9.09 -0.79
N LEU A 237 24.83 -10.05 -0.82
CA LEU A 237 24.91 -11.35 -0.16
C LEU A 237 24.46 -12.47 -1.10
N GLY A 238 25.30 -13.49 -1.23
CA GLY A 238 25.12 -14.64 -2.10
C GLY A 238 23.89 -15.48 -1.73
N GLY A 239 22.98 -15.66 -2.69
CA GLY A 239 21.71 -16.34 -2.49
C GLY A 239 20.67 -15.56 -1.68
N VAL A 240 20.89 -14.25 -1.48
CA VAL A 240 19.93 -13.30 -0.90
C VAL A 240 19.52 -12.30 -1.97
N ASN A 241 20.48 -11.53 -2.50
CA ASN A 241 20.24 -10.43 -3.43
C ASN A 241 21.33 -10.34 -4.50
N ASP A 242 21.97 -11.47 -4.83
CA ASP A 242 23.09 -11.57 -5.77
C ASP A 242 22.64 -11.75 -7.23
N ASP A 243 21.48 -11.18 -7.57
CA ASP A 243 20.96 -11.11 -8.93
C ASP A 243 20.35 -9.73 -9.24
N ALA A 244 20.40 -9.37 -10.52
CA ALA A 244 19.97 -8.06 -10.99
C ALA A 244 18.46 -7.81 -10.79
N ALA A 245 17.61 -8.83 -10.90
CA ALA A 245 16.17 -8.66 -10.81
C ALA A 245 15.73 -8.32 -9.38
N THR A 246 16.25 -9.04 -8.39
CA THR A 246 16.01 -8.79 -6.97
C THR A 246 16.48 -7.40 -6.56
N MET A 247 17.67 -7.00 -7.01
CA MET A 247 18.23 -5.68 -6.70
C MET A 247 17.48 -4.55 -7.39
N THR A 248 17.07 -4.73 -8.65
CA THR A 248 16.25 -3.74 -9.38
C THR A 248 14.93 -3.51 -8.65
N ARG A 249 14.23 -4.60 -8.28
CA ARG A 249 12.98 -4.53 -7.52
C ARG A 249 13.15 -3.80 -6.18
N LEU A 250 14.23 -4.09 -5.43
CA LEU A 250 14.49 -3.43 -4.16
C LEU A 250 14.71 -1.91 -4.34
N MET A 251 15.50 -1.52 -5.34
CA MET A 251 15.79 -0.10 -5.61
C MET A 251 14.54 0.65 -6.09
N GLU A 252 13.71 0.03 -6.93
CA GLU A 252 12.42 0.57 -7.36
C GLU A 252 11.46 0.74 -6.16
N LEU A 253 11.29 -0.30 -5.35
CA LEU A 253 10.46 -0.23 -4.14
C LEU A 253 10.91 0.89 -3.21
N GLY A 254 12.23 1.03 -2.99
CA GLY A 254 12.79 2.12 -2.21
C GLY A 254 12.44 3.49 -2.80
N TYR A 255 12.68 3.68 -4.10
CA TYR A 255 12.40 4.93 -4.81
C TYR A 255 10.93 5.35 -4.71
N PHE A 256 10.00 4.43 -4.97
CA PHE A 256 8.56 4.71 -4.90
C PHE A 256 8.13 5.08 -3.47
N ASN A 257 8.77 4.51 -2.46
CA ASN A 257 8.48 4.78 -1.04
C ASN A 257 9.38 5.86 -0.40
N LYS A 258 10.04 6.69 -1.22
CA LYS A 258 10.88 7.82 -0.76
C LYS A 258 12.08 7.41 0.10
N VAL A 259 12.62 6.22 -0.13
CA VAL A 259 13.88 5.74 0.43
C VAL A 259 14.98 5.98 -0.60
N HIS A 260 15.98 6.77 -0.22
CA HIS A 260 17.12 7.04 -1.10
C HIS A 260 18.21 5.98 -0.90
N PRO A 261 18.62 5.23 -1.94
CA PRO A 261 19.69 4.25 -1.82
C PRO A 261 21.03 4.94 -1.65
N ARG A 262 21.64 4.79 -0.48
CA ARG A 262 22.91 5.42 -0.12
C ARG A 262 24.10 4.65 -0.68
N GLY A 263 24.09 3.34 -0.56
CA GLY A 263 25.20 2.51 -0.99
C GLY A 263 24.82 1.05 -1.19
N LEU A 264 25.39 0.47 -2.24
CA LEU A 264 25.43 -0.96 -2.52
C LEU A 264 26.82 -1.47 -2.09
N VAL A 265 26.88 -2.11 -0.94
CA VAL A 265 28.12 -2.49 -0.27
C VAL A 265 28.52 -3.91 -0.69
N VAL A 266 29.74 -4.04 -1.20
CA VAL A 266 30.43 -5.30 -1.48
C VAL A 266 31.41 -5.56 -0.34
N LEU A 267 31.20 -6.65 0.39
CA LEU A 267 32.07 -7.03 1.50
C LEU A 267 33.32 -7.74 0.97
N GLY A 268 34.46 -7.50 1.62
CA GLY A 268 35.66 -8.31 1.42
C GLY A 268 35.45 -9.77 1.82
N ALA A 269 36.22 -10.69 1.23
CA ALA A 269 36.08 -12.13 1.49
C ALA A 269 36.28 -12.54 2.96
N ASP A 270 36.99 -11.73 3.75
CA ASP A 270 37.20 -11.94 5.18
C ASP A 270 36.03 -11.39 6.05
N ASP A 271 35.19 -10.53 5.49
CA ASP A 271 34.10 -9.84 6.19
C ASP A 271 32.72 -10.49 5.95
N VAL A 272 32.67 -11.57 5.17
CA VAL A 272 31.44 -12.33 4.89
C VAL A 272 31.72 -13.83 4.86
N PRO A 273 30.83 -14.70 5.39
CA PRO A 273 30.98 -16.14 5.22
C PRO A 273 31.05 -16.51 3.74
N ALA A 274 31.94 -17.43 3.38
CA ALA A 274 32.18 -17.81 1.98
C ALA A 274 30.91 -18.21 1.20
N HIS A 275 29.91 -18.77 1.89
CA HIS A 275 28.64 -19.18 1.28
C HIS A 275 27.63 -18.03 1.02
N LEU A 276 27.95 -16.82 1.48
CA LEU A 276 27.25 -15.56 1.23
C LEU A 276 28.13 -14.56 0.48
N ALA A 277 29.35 -14.93 0.09
CA ALA A 277 30.18 -14.09 -0.76
C ALA A 277 29.56 -14.00 -2.18
N VAL A 278 29.66 -12.83 -2.79
CA VAL A 278 29.19 -12.56 -4.16
C VAL A 278 30.40 -12.39 -5.07
N SER A 279 30.38 -13.02 -6.25
CA SER A 279 31.47 -12.90 -7.21
C SER A 279 31.46 -11.53 -7.88
N GLU A 280 32.64 -11.03 -8.24
CA GLU A 280 32.79 -9.72 -8.91
C GLU A 280 31.95 -9.61 -10.20
N ASP A 281 31.85 -10.69 -10.98
CA ASP A 281 31.01 -10.72 -12.19
C ASP A 281 29.53 -10.41 -11.87
N LYS A 282 29.00 -10.97 -10.77
CA LYS A 282 27.62 -10.72 -10.33
C LYS A 282 27.45 -9.30 -9.81
N VAL A 283 28.43 -8.78 -9.07
CA VAL A 283 28.44 -7.39 -8.61
C VAL A 283 28.34 -6.45 -9.81
N MET A 284 29.13 -6.67 -10.84
CA MET A 284 29.14 -5.85 -12.05
C MET A 284 27.88 -6.02 -12.91
N ASP A 285 27.28 -7.21 -12.94
CA ASP A 285 25.99 -7.44 -13.60
C ASP A 285 24.85 -6.67 -12.90
N ILE A 286 24.84 -6.70 -11.57
CA ILE A 286 23.88 -5.93 -10.76
C ILE A 286 24.11 -4.43 -10.98
N ALA A 287 25.34 -3.95 -10.86
CA ALA A 287 25.66 -2.54 -11.04
C ALA A 287 25.18 -2.01 -12.40
N ARG A 288 25.45 -2.76 -13.48
CA ARG A 288 24.99 -2.43 -14.83
C ARG A 288 23.47 -2.43 -14.96
N ALA A 289 22.77 -3.37 -14.33
CA ALA A 289 21.31 -3.39 -14.34
C ALA A 289 20.72 -2.15 -13.65
N LEU A 290 21.31 -1.72 -12.53
CA LEU A 290 20.85 -0.57 -11.77
C LEU A 290 21.10 0.78 -12.48
N GLU A 291 22.04 0.86 -13.43
CA GLU A 291 22.25 2.05 -14.27
C GLU A 291 21.02 2.43 -15.11
N ALA A 292 20.13 1.47 -15.40
CA ALA A 292 18.89 1.71 -16.14
C ALA A 292 17.83 2.45 -15.31
N LEU A 293 17.97 2.48 -13.97
CA LEU A 293 17.01 3.12 -13.08
C LEU A 293 17.11 4.65 -13.13
N PRO A 294 16.05 5.39 -12.73
CA PRO A 294 16.16 6.83 -12.51
C PRO A 294 17.28 7.16 -11.52
N ARG A 295 18.05 8.22 -11.77
CA ARG A 295 19.20 8.62 -10.92
C ARG A 295 18.93 8.59 -9.40
N PRO A 296 17.77 9.05 -8.88
CA PRO A 296 17.52 9.01 -7.43
C PRO A 296 17.38 7.60 -6.85
N ALA A 297 17.19 6.58 -7.69
CA ALA A 297 17.07 5.17 -7.35
C ALA A 297 18.39 4.39 -7.57
N GLN A 298 19.44 5.03 -8.07
CA GLN A 298 20.73 4.39 -8.31
C GLN A 298 21.59 4.46 -7.04
N PRO A 299 22.00 3.32 -6.44
CA PRO A 299 22.94 3.32 -5.32
C PRO A 299 24.36 3.64 -5.78
N LEU A 300 25.19 4.12 -4.85
CA LEU A 300 26.65 4.13 -5.03
C LEU A 300 27.22 2.74 -4.74
N LEU A 301 27.94 2.14 -5.68
CA LEU A 301 28.69 0.90 -5.43
C LEU A 301 29.90 1.18 -4.50
N VAL A 302 30.03 0.42 -3.42
CA VAL A 302 31.07 0.61 -2.40
C VAL A 302 31.73 -0.72 -2.05
N HIS A 303 33.02 -0.88 -2.35
CA HIS A 303 33.81 -2.04 -1.90
C HIS A 303 34.41 -1.76 -0.52
N GLU A 304 34.10 -2.61 0.46
CA GLU A 304 34.68 -2.50 1.81
C GLU A 304 36.11 -3.06 1.79
N GLY A 305 37.11 -2.20 2.01
CA GLY A 305 38.54 -2.56 1.98
C GLY A 305 39.42 -1.60 1.17
N ASP A 306 38.83 -0.88 0.22
CA ASP A 306 39.52 0.17 -0.52
C ASP A 306 39.57 1.47 0.29
N ASP A 307 40.74 2.10 0.30
CA ASP A 307 40.99 3.34 1.01
C ASP A 307 40.00 4.43 0.54
N ALA A 308 39.67 5.40 1.39
CA ALA A 308 38.61 6.37 1.07
C ALA A 308 38.85 7.19 -0.22
N SER A 309 40.07 7.13 -0.76
CA SER A 309 40.51 7.72 -2.02
C SER A 309 40.18 6.91 -3.29
N ASP A 310 39.83 5.61 -3.18
CA ASP A 310 39.56 4.74 -4.34
C ASP A 310 38.07 4.60 -4.68
N ARG A 311 37.23 5.47 -4.11
CA ARG A 311 35.82 5.63 -4.50
C ARG A 311 35.76 6.08 -5.97
N ARG A 312 35.58 5.13 -6.88
CA ARG A 312 35.32 5.44 -8.29
C ARG A 312 33.90 6.00 -8.43
N GLU A 313 33.78 7.31 -8.56
CA GLU A 313 32.61 7.91 -9.22
C GLU A 313 32.63 7.47 -10.69
N VAL A 314 31.66 6.68 -11.13
CA VAL A 314 31.53 6.25 -12.54
C VAL A 314 31.04 7.40 -13.45
N ILE A 315 30.76 8.58 -12.88
CA ILE A 315 30.21 9.71 -13.63
C ILE A 315 30.96 11.00 -13.25
N GLU A 316 31.79 11.51 -14.16
CA GLU A 316 32.28 12.89 -14.05
C GLU A 316 31.08 13.85 -13.98
N PRO A 317 31.04 14.79 -13.00
CA PRO A 317 30.01 15.79 -12.96
C PRO A 317 30.09 16.66 -14.21
N ALA A 318 28.99 16.73 -14.96
CA ALA A 318 28.85 17.71 -16.04
C ALA A 318 29.13 19.11 -15.47
N PRO A 319 29.82 19.99 -16.22
CA PRO A 319 30.23 21.30 -15.72
C PRO A 319 29.00 22.07 -15.23
N VAL A 320 29.02 22.44 -13.95
CA VAL A 320 27.98 23.24 -13.32
C VAL A 320 27.96 24.60 -14.01
N SER A 321 27.05 24.76 -14.96
CA SER A 321 26.68 26.09 -15.44
C SER A 321 26.01 26.82 -14.29
N ARG A 322 26.64 27.91 -13.87
CA ARG A 322 26.23 28.88 -12.83
C ARG A 322 24.78 28.72 -12.35
N ILE A 323 24.64 28.23 -11.13
CA ILE A 323 23.41 28.39 -10.34
C ILE A 323 23.19 29.90 -10.18
N ILE A 324 22.15 30.43 -10.82
CA ILE A 324 21.65 31.77 -10.53
C ILE A 324 20.88 31.64 -9.21
N VAL A 325 21.51 32.10 -8.13
CA VAL A 325 20.81 32.30 -6.84
C VAL A 325 19.88 33.50 -7.03
N VAL A 326 18.62 33.24 -7.34
CA VAL A 326 17.58 34.27 -7.29
C VAL A 326 17.32 34.59 -5.82
N HIS A 327 17.87 35.71 -5.34
CA HIS A 327 17.44 36.29 -4.08
C HIS A 327 15.99 36.71 -4.22
N ALA A 328 15.10 36.13 -3.40
CA ALA A 328 13.75 36.63 -3.24
C ALA A 328 13.84 38.09 -2.73
N PRO A 329 13.23 39.08 -3.42
CA PRO A 329 13.17 40.43 -2.90
C PRO A 329 12.17 40.50 -1.73
N PRO A 330 12.31 41.49 -0.83
CA PRO A 330 11.38 41.66 0.28
C PRO A 330 9.97 41.93 -0.26
N SER A 331 8.97 41.29 0.35
CA SER A 331 7.57 41.41 -0.02
C SER A 331 7.05 42.84 0.18
N ASP A 332 6.85 43.53 -0.94
CA ASP A 332 5.98 44.71 -1.04
C ASP A 332 4.51 44.23 -0.95
N PRO A 333 3.68 44.76 -0.01
CA PRO A 333 2.33 44.26 0.23
C PRO A 333 1.28 44.78 -0.78
N SER A 334 1.67 45.16 -2.00
CA SER A 334 0.74 45.73 -2.98
C SER A 334 0.96 45.20 -4.41
N GLY A 335 0.59 43.94 -4.64
CA GLY A 335 0.62 43.37 -5.98
C GLY A 335 -0.17 42.08 -6.07
N ALA A 336 -1.47 42.18 -6.32
CA ALA A 336 -2.31 41.04 -6.64
C ALA A 336 -1.87 40.42 -7.98
N LEU A 337 -1.00 39.42 -7.91
CA LEU A 337 -0.76 38.47 -8.99
C LEU A 337 -2.01 37.60 -9.11
N ALA A 338 -2.70 37.72 -10.25
CA ALA A 338 -3.80 36.84 -10.60
C ALA A 338 -3.29 35.38 -10.58
N ARG A 339 -3.82 34.59 -9.63
CA ARG A 339 -3.59 33.15 -9.56
C ARG A 339 -4.13 32.50 -10.82
N GLU A 340 -3.34 31.68 -11.50
CA GLU A 340 -3.90 30.67 -12.40
C GLU A 340 -4.93 29.84 -11.62
N PRO A 341 -6.10 29.53 -12.19
CA PRO A 341 -7.12 28.79 -11.46
C PRO A 341 -6.56 27.40 -11.10
N SER A 342 -6.46 27.13 -9.80
CA SER A 342 -6.15 25.81 -9.28
C SER A 342 -7.13 24.80 -9.88
N SER A 343 -6.63 23.66 -10.38
CA SER A 343 -7.48 22.58 -10.88
C SER A 343 -8.62 22.29 -9.89
N PRO A 344 -9.86 22.12 -10.37
CA PRO A 344 -11.01 21.89 -9.50
C PRO A 344 -10.80 20.64 -8.64
N VAL A 345 -11.13 20.75 -7.34
CA VAL A 345 -10.84 19.71 -6.34
C VAL A 345 -11.58 18.39 -6.62
N VAL A 346 -12.77 18.48 -7.19
CA VAL A 346 -13.56 17.38 -7.75
C VAL A 346 -13.75 17.70 -9.23
N ASN A 347 -13.45 16.76 -10.11
CA ASN A 347 -13.66 16.89 -11.56
C ASN A 347 -13.55 15.53 -12.23
N SER A 348 -14.66 14.82 -12.43
CA SER A 348 -14.64 13.57 -13.20
C SER A 348 -15.89 13.45 -14.09
N TRP A 349 -15.67 13.36 -15.41
CA TRP A 349 -16.74 13.37 -16.42
C TRP A 349 -16.99 11.99 -17.06
N ASN A 350 -16.05 11.05 -16.93
CA ASN A 350 -16.10 9.74 -17.56
C ASN A 350 -15.25 8.74 -16.78
N GLU A 351 -15.25 7.47 -17.21
CA GLU A 351 -14.54 6.38 -16.51
C GLU A 351 -13.06 6.22 -16.90
N TRP A 352 -12.51 7.01 -17.84
CA TRP A 352 -11.22 6.70 -18.48
C TRP A 352 -10.24 7.86 -18.65
N ASP A 353 -10.64 9.11 -18.42
CA ASP A 353 -9.67 10.22 -18.45
C ASP A 353 -8.60 9.99 -17.37
N PRO A 354 -7.36 10.51 -17.56
CA PRO A 354 -6.26 10.24 -16.64
C PRO A 354 -6.60 10.53 -15.17
N LEU A 355 -6.55 9.50 -14.34
CA LEU A 355 -6.91 9.55 -12.92
C LEU A 355 -5.90 10.37 -12.11
N GLU A 356 -6.39 11.28 -11.26
CA GLU A 356 -5.56 12.14 -10.41
C GLU A 356 -5.85 11.96 -8.92
N GLU A 357 -7.10 11.77 -8.52
CA GLU A 357 -7.49 11.51 -7.14
C GLU A 357 -8.66 10.53 -7.05
N VAL A 358 -8.54 9.59 -6.12
CA VAL A 358 -9.49 8.49 -5.93
C VAL A 358 -9.71 8.23 -4.44
N ILE A 359 -10.95 7.91 -4.07
CA ILE A 359 -11.26 7.34 -2.76
C ILE A 359 -11.21 5.82 -2.89
N VAL A 360 -10.43 5.16 -2.03
CA VAL A 360 -10.41 3.70 -1.88
C VAL A 360 -11.13 3.33 -0.59
N GLY A 361 -12.05 2.38 -0.63
CA GLY A 361 -12.86 1.97 0.52
C GLY A 361 -12.10 1.37 1.70
N ARG A 362 -12.83 0.95 2.73
CA ARG A 362 -12.34 0.39 3.99
C ARG A 362 -13.22 -0.77 4.46
N VAL A 363 -12.59 -1.83 4.99
CA VAL A 363 -13.30 -3.03 5.49
C VAL A 363 -13.23 -3.17 7.02
N ASP A 364 -12.55 -2.27 7.74
CA ASP A 364 -12.49 -2.30 9.19
C ASP A 364 -13.88 -2.17 9.81
N ASP A 365 -14.16 -3.01 10.82
CA ASP A 365 -15.45 -3.12 11.51
C ASP A 365 -16.66 -3.39 10.60
N ALA A 366 -16.44 -3.81 9.35
CA ALA A 366 -17.51 -4.21 8.44
C ALA A 366 -18.39 -5.30 9.07
N CYS A 367 -19.70 -5.17 8.85
CA CYS A 367 -20.71 -6.15 9.21
C CYS A 367 -21.38 -6.66 7.95
N PHE A 368 -21.76 -7.93 7.94
CA PHE A 368 -22.69 -8.44 6.95
C PHE A 368 -24.08 -7.83 7.22
N PRO A 369 -24.83 -7.38 6.18
CA PRO A 369 -26.04 -6.59 6.39
C PRO A 369 -27.08 -7.37 7.21
N ALA A 370 -27.81 -6.67 8.08
CA ALA A 370 -28.81 -7.26 8.96
C ALA A 370 -30.19 -7.40 8.32
N TRP A 371 -30.42 -6.72 7.20
CA TRP A 371 -31.70 -6.71 6.49
C TRP A 371 -31.51 -7.28 5.07
N PRO A 372 -31.97 -8.51 4.79
CA PRO A 372 -31.50 -9.27 3.63
C PRO A 372 -32.37 -9.13 2.38
N THR A 373 -33.45 -8.34 2.39
CA THR A 373 -34.49 -8.38 1.34
C THR A 373 -33.96 -8.19 -0.07
N VAL A 374 -33.04 -7.24 -0.30
CA VAL A 374 -32.39 -7.08 -1.61
C VAL A 374 -31.43 -8.23 -1.88
N ASN A 375 -30.62 -8.61 -0.88
CA ASN A 375 -29.62 -9.66 -1.07
C ASN A 375 -30.23 -11.04 -1.38
N GLU A 376 -31.40 -11.36 -0.83
CA GLU A 376 -32.14 -12.62 -1.08
C GLU A 376 -32.61 -12.77 -2.52
N VAL A 377 -32.73 -11.67 -3.26
CA VAL A 377 -33.19 -11.68 -4.66
C VAL A 377 -32.06 -11.40 -5.65
N THR A 378 -30.89 -10.98 -5.18
CA THR A 378 -29.69 -10.75 -6.02
C THR A 378 -28.66 -11.86 -5.91
N VAL A 379 -28.90 -12.87 -5.07
CA VAL A 379 -28.02 -14.04 -4.90
C VAL A 379 -28.87 -15.31 -5.04
N PRO A 380 -28.42 -16.33 -5.80
CA PRO A 380 -29.09 -17.62 -5.86
C PRO A 380 -29.30 -18.21 -4.45
N ARG A 381 -30.50 -18.73 -4.18
CA ARG A 381 -30.92 -19.14 -2.84
C ARG A 381 -30.01 -20.24 -2.26
N GLU A 382 -29.54 -21.14 -3.10
CA GLU A 382 -28.61 -22.21 -2.76
C GLU A 382 -27.21 -21.72 -2.38
N GLU A 383 -26.80 -20.54 -2.85
CA GLU A 383 -25.49 -19.93 -2.57
C GLU A 383 -25.53 -19.00 -1.35
N TRP A 384 -26.71 -18.42 -1.06
CA TRP A 384 -26.89 -17.42 -0.01
C TRP A 384 -26.48 -17.91 1.39
N GLU A 385 -27.12 -18.95 1.93
CA GLU A 385 -26.84 -19.37 3.31
C GLU A 385 -25.40 -19.86 3.52
N PRO A 386 -24.79 -20.66 2.60
CA PRO A 386 -23.38 -21.02 2.69
C PRO A 386 -22.46 -19.79 2.73
N ALA A 387 -22.71 -18.80 1.88
CA ALA A 387 -21.90 -17.60 1.80
C ALA A 387 -21.98 -16.75 3.08
N VAL A 388 -23.18 -16.53 3.63
CA VAL A 388 -23.37 -15.85 4.92
C VAL A 388 -22.60 -16.56 6.03
N ARG A 389 -22.73 -17.90 6.12
CA ARG A 389 -22.02 -18.71 7.12
C ARG A 389 -20.51 -18.59 7.00
N ALA A 390 -19.98 -18.54 5.78
CA ALA A 390 -18.54 -18.50 5.54
C ALA A 390 -17.91 -17.10 5.74
N MET A 391 -18.71 -16.03 5.65
CA MET A 391 -18.22 -14.64 5.78
C MET A 391 -18.40 -14.07 7.18
N SER A 392 -19.55 -14.32 7.82
CA SER A 392 -19.90 -13.73 9.12
C SER A 392 -20.50 -14.73 10.12
N GLY A 393 -20.64 -16.01 9.74
CA GLY A 393 -21.30 -17.05 10.53
C GLY A 393 -22.82 -16.98 10.49
N GLU A 394 -23.39 -15.78 10.70
CA GLU A 394 -24.82 -15.52 10.59
C GLU A 394 -25.08 -14.08 10.13
N LEU A 395 -26.33 -13.80 9.77
CA LEU A 395 -26.78 -12.49 9.28
C LEU A 395 -26.66 -11.40 10.35
N GLY A 396 -26.34 -10.16 9.97
CA GLY A 396 -26.24 -9.04 10.92
C GLY A 396 -25.09 -9.17 11.92
N ARG A 397 -23.97 -9.77 11.50
CA ARG A 397 -22.75 -9.94 12.31
C ARG A 397 -21.53 -9.34 11.63
N PRO A 398 -20.49 -9.00 12.41
CA PRO A 398 -19.18 -8.66 11.85
C PRO A 398 -18.66 -9.73 10.91
N TYR A 399 -17.97 -9.31 9.85
CA TYR A 399 -17.18 -10.23 9.04
C TYR A 399 -16.11 -10.92 9.91
N HIS A 400 -15.73 -12.15 9.54
CA HIS A 400 -14.64 -12.84 10.21
C HIS A 400 -13.34 -12.03 10.13
N ALA A 401 -12.64 -11.92 11.26
CA ALA A 401 -11.42 -11.11 11.39
C ALA A 401 -10.36 -11.47 10.34
N GLU A 402 -10.23 -12.75 9.99
CA GLU A 402 -9.30 -13.20 8.95
C GLU A 402 -9.68 -12.71 7.55
N ALA A 403 -10.98 -12.65 7.23
CA ALA A 403 -11.44 -12.10 5.95
C ALA A 403 -11.15 -10.59 5.89
N VAL A 404 -11.41 -9.86 6.98
CA VAL A 404 -11.08 -8.43 7.09
C VAL A 404 -9.56 -8.20 6.94
N ARG A 405 -8.73 -9.03 7.59
CA ARG A 405 -7.27 -8.95 7.50
C ARG A 405 -6.79 -9.13 6.06
N ARG A 406 -7.25 -10.17 5.38
CA ARG A 406 -6.87 -10.46 3.99
C ARG A 406 -7.34 -9.38 3.00
N ALA A 407 -8.57 -8.90 3.16
CA ALA A 407 -9.07 -7.81 2.34
C ALA A 407 -8.32 -6.49 2.58
N ASN A 408 -7.90 -6.19 3.81
CA ASN A 408 -7.03 -5.05 4.07
C ASN A 408 -5.67 -5.17 3.35
N LEU A 409 -5.07 -6.38 3.28
CA LEU A 409 -3.86 -6.61 2.48
C LEU A 409 -4.10 -6.37 0.98
N ALA A 410 -5.24 -6.81 0.45
CA ALA A 410 -5.64 -6.54 -0.94
C ALA A 410 -5.82 -5.03 -1.20
N LEU A 411 -6.50 -4.32 -0.30
CA LEU A 411 -6.66 -2.87 -0.36
C LEU A 411 -5.31 -2.15 -0.29
N ASP A 412 -4.38 -2.59 0.56
CA ASP A 412 -3.05 -2.00 0.65
C ASP A 412 -2.25 -2.15 -0.65
N ARG A 413 -2.37 -3.31 -1.33
CA ARG A 413 -1.79 -3.50 -2.68
C ARG A 413 -2.42 -2.58 -3.72
N LEU A 414 -3.74 -2.43 -3.70
CA LEU A 414 -4.44 -1.49 -4.59
C LEU A 414 -4.01 -0.04 -4.33
N VAL A 415 -3.99 0.39 -3.08
CA VAL A 415 -3.54 1.73 -2.68
C VAL A 415 -2.10 1.95 -3.14
N HIS A 416 -1.20 1.00 -2.89
CA HIS A 416 0.19 1.10 -3.33
C HIS A 416 0.30 1.22 -4.86
N THR A 417 -0.44 0.41 -5.61
CA THR A 417 -0.45 0.46 -7.07
C THR A 417 -0.98 1.80 -7.59
N LEU A 418 -2.06 2.34 -7.00
CA LEU A 418 -2.58 3.65 -7.38
C LEU A 418 -1.58 4.78 -7.07
N GLU A 419 -0.96 4.75 -5.88
CA GLU A 419 0.06 5.73 -5.48
C GLU A 419 1.31 5.66 -6.38
N SER A 420 1.75 4.46 -6.81
CA SER A 420 2.88 4.30 -7.73
C SER A 420 2.60 4.84 -9.13
N GLU A 421 1.33 4.79 -9.55
CA GLU A 421 0.86 5.38 -10.82
C GLU A 421 0.62 6.90 -10.72
N GLY A 422 0.94 7.51 -9.58
CA GLY A 422 0.85 8.95 -9.34
C GLY A 422 -0.53 9.45 -8.93
N VAL A 423 -1.45 8.56 -8.57
CA VAL A 423 -2.81 8.91 -8.13
C VAL A 423 -2.82 9.25 -6.64
N ILE A 424 -3.49 10.34 -6.28
CA ILE A 424 -3.74 10.69 -4.88
C ILE A 424 -4.83 9.76 -4.33
N VAL A 425 -4.49 8.97 -3.33
CA VAL A 425 -5.44 8.06 -2.69
C VAL A 425 -5.98 8.64 -1.38
N ARG A 426 -7.30 8.66 -1.25
CA ARG A 426 -8.05 9.04 -0.04
C ARG A 426 -8.77 7.82 0.52
N ARG A 427 -9.06 7.81 1.82
CA ARG A 427 -9.74 6.68 2.49
C ARG A 427 -10.90 7.21 3.34
N PRO A 428 -12.03 6.49 3.44
CA PRO A 428 -13.10 6.85 4.36
C PRO A 428 -12.67 6.72 5.83
N ASP A 429 -13.41 7.43 6.69
CA ASP A 429 -13.32 7.32 8.13
C ASP A 429 -13.69 5.91 8.59
N ARG A 430 -13.11 5.49 9.71
CA ARG A 430 -13.51 4.25 10.37
C ARG A 430 -14.86 4.47 11.06
N VAL A 431 -15.81 3.57 10.85
CA VAL A 431 -17.17 3.63 11.41
C VAL A 431 -17.46 2.32 12.14
N ASP A 432 -18.14 2.41 13.28
CA ASP A 432 -18.63 1.22 13.99
C ASP A 432 -19.97 0.75 13.39
N TYR A 433 -19.90 -0.18 12.44
CA TYR A 433 -21.10 -0.74 11.78
C TYR A 433 -21.89 -1.71 12.68
N LYS A 434 -21.38 -2.07 13.86
CA LYS A 434 -22.10 -2.93 14.82
C LYS A 434 -23.21 -2.18 15.55
N ARG A 435 -23.21 -0.85 15.47
CA ARG A 435 -24.16 -0.02 16.18
C ARG A 435 -25.56 -0.14 15.54
N PRO A 436 -26.59 -0.58 16.29
CA PRO A 436 -27.95 -0.63 15.79
C PRO A 436 -28.51 0.78 15.58
N PHE A 437 -29.44 0.90 14.64
CA PHE A 437 -30.15 2.15 14.37
C PHE A 437 -31.56 1.87 13.85
N SER A 438 -32.41 2.91 13.92
CA SER A 438 -33.79 2.84 13.46
C SER A 438 -34.24 4.16 12.83
N THR A 439 -35.27 4.07 12.00
CA THR A 439 -36.14 5.17 11.58
C THR A 439 -37.47 5.05 12.34
N PRO A 440 -38.46 5.92 12.10
CA PRO A 440 -39.81 5.71 12.63
C PRO A 440 -40.47 4.39 12.19
N ASP A 441 -40.11 3.85 11.01
CA ASP A 441 -40.83 2.74 10.37
C ASP A 441 -40.11 1.39 10.46
N TRP A 442 -38.78 1.38 10.63
CA TRP A 442 -37.99 0.15 10.68
C TRP A 442 -36.72 0.29 11.50
N SER A 443 -36.11 -0.84 11.85
CA SER A 443 -34.85 -0.92 12.59
C SER A 443 -33.95 -2.01 12.07
N VAL A 444 -32.64 -1.83 12.18
CA VAL A 444 -31.62 -2.84 11.86
C VAL A 444 -30.63 -2.99 13.01
N THR A 445 -30.10 -4.20 13.19
CA THR A 445 -29.16 -4.51 14.27
C THR A 445 -27.73 -4.07 13.96
N THR A 446 -27.36 -4.00 12.69
CA THR A 446 -26.06 -3.53 12.19
C THR A 446 -26.24 -2.74 10.89
N GLY A 447 -25.25 -1.91 10.58
CA GLY A 447 -25.05 -1.42 9.22
C GLY A 447 -24.36 -2.46 8.33
N PHE A 448 -23.75 -1.98 7.25
CA PHE A 448 -22.98 -2.80 6.31
C PHE A 448 -21.47 -2.55 6.41
N CYS A 449 -20.88 -1.76 5.50
CA CYS A 449 -19.45 -1.51 5.49
C CYS A 449 -19.09 -0.20 4.78
N GLY A 450 -17.81 0.16 4.73
CA GLY A 450 -17.29 1.31 3.98
C GLY A 450 -16.46 0.87 2.77
N ALA A 451 -16.73 -0.33 2.25
CA ALA A 451 -15.84 -1.02 1.31
C ALA A 451 -15.98 -0.50 -0.12
N ASN A 452 -17.19 -0.17 -0.56
CA ASN A 452 -17.50 0.15 -1.95
C ASN A 452 -18.01 1.60 -2.08
N PRO A 453 -17.12 2.61 -2.17
CA PRO A 453 -17.51 4.01 -2.35
C PRO A 453 -18.28 4.26 -3.66
N ARG A 454 -18.12 3.40 -4.66
CA ARG A 454 -18.84 3.47 -5.95
C ARG A 454 -20.34 3.32 -5.81
N ASP A 455 -20.78 2.54 -4.83
CA ASP A 455 -22.20 2.22 -4.63
C ASP A 455 -22.97 3.43 -4.09
N VAL A 456 -22.34 4.19 -3.19
CA VAL A 456 -23.01 5.23 -2.39
C VAL A 456 -22.86 6.64 -2.95
N ALA A 457 -21.98 6.83 -3.94
CA ALA A 457 -21.69 8.15 -4.48
C ALA A 457 -21.39 8.13 -5.99
N LEU A 458 -21.91 9.13 -6.69
CA LEU A 458 -21.65 9.39 -8.10
C LEU A 458 -20.94 10.75 -8.25
N VAL A 459 -19.84 10.80 -8.99
CA VAL A 459 -19.15 12.06 -9.33
C VAL A 459 -19.53 12.46 -10.75
N VAL A 460 -20.12 13.65 -10.96
CA VAL A 460 -20.42 14.19 -12.30
C VAL A 460 -19.83 15.60 -12.40
N GLY A 461 -18.68 15.69 -13.05
CA GLY A 461 -17.91 16.92 -13.12
C GLY A 461 -17.41 17.34 -11.74
N ASP A 462 -17.77 18.54 -11.32
CA ASP A 462 -17.40 19.13 -10.04
C ASP A 462 -18.35 18.78 -8.87
N GLU A 463 -19.29 17.86 -9.10
CA GLU A 463 -20.34 17.50 -8.15
C GLU A 463 -20.20 16.06 -7.67
N ILE A 464 -20.29 15.87 -6.35
CA ILE A 464 -20.48 14.56 -5.71
C ILE A 464 -21.94 14.44 -5.28
N ILE A 465 -22.62 13.39 -5.76
CA ILE A 465 -24.02 13.08 -5.49
C ILE A 465 -24.10 11.84 -4.60
N GLU A 466 -24.69 11.97 -3.40
CA GLU A 466 -25.00 10.83 -2.53
C GLU A 466 -26.22 10.08 -3.05
N ALA A 467 -26.10 8.76 -3.19
CA ALA A 467 -27.14 7.90 -3.73
C ALA A 467 -28.23 7.55 -2.67
N PRO A 468 -29.51 7.48 -3.05
CA PRO A 468 -30.61 7.09 -2.18
C PRO A 468 -30.72 5.56 -2.11
N MET A 469 -29.86 4.96 -1.28
CA MET A 469 -29.71 3.51 -1.17
C MET A 469 -31.05 2.80 -0.82
N PRO A 470 -31.39 1.68 -1.48
CA PRO A 470 -32.62 0.91 -1.25
C PRO A 470 -32.50 -0.13 -0.12
N ASP A 471 -31.38 -0.18 0.59
CA ASP A 471 -31.12 -1.13 1.66
C ASP A 471 -31.09 -0.42 3.02
N ARG A 472 -31.93 -0.91 3.94
CA ARG A 472 -32.06 -0.40 5.32
C ARG A 472 -30.73 -0.46 6.10
N SER A 473 -29.90 -1.47 5.88
CA SER A 473 -28.57 -1.63 6.49
C SER A 473 -27.56 -0.61 5.95
N ARG A 474 -27.77 -0.11 4.72
CA ARG A 474 -26.91 0.85 4.03
C ARG A 474 -27.34 2.31 4.22
N TYR A 475 -28.41 2.56 4.98
CA TYR A 475 -29.03 3.88 5.12
C TYR A 475 -28.09 4.99 5.59
N TYR A 476 -27.10 4.64 6.42
CA TYR A 476 -26.08 5.57 6.96
C TYR A 476 -24.68 5.34 6.35
N GLU A 477 -24.55 4.54 5.30
CA GLU A 477 -23.26 4.13 4.74
C GLU A 477 -22.39 5.31 4.29
N MET A 478 -23.02 6.33 3.69
CA MET A 478 -22.35 7.56 3.27
C MET A 478 -21.67 8.33 4.42
N TRP A 479 -21.98 8.01 5.69
CA TRP A 479 -21.41 8.70 6.83
C TRP A 479 -19.90 8.49 6.98
N ALA A 480 -19.37 7.34 6.53
CA ALA A 480 -17.94 7.07 6.51
C ALA A 480 -17.15 8.07 5.64
N TYR A 481 -17.83 8.74 4.70
CA TYR A 481 -17.20 9.65 3.74
C TYR A 481 -17.36 11.14 4.11
N ARG A 482 -18.11 11.47 5.17
CA ARG A 482 -18.50 12.86 5.47
C ARG A 482 -17.32 13.79 5.68
N THR A 483 -16.22 13.32 6.27
CA THR A 483 -15.01 14.16 6.44
C THR A 483 -14.44 14.59 5.10
N LEU A 484 -14.34 13.67 4.13
CA LEU A 484 -13.88 13.96 2.77
C LEU A 484 -14.86 14.88 2.03
N LEU A 485 -16.17 14.59 2.08
CA LEU A 485 -17.19 15.43 1.42
C LEU A 485 -17.18 16.88 1.93
N LYS A 486 -17.09 17.06 3.25
CA LYS A 486 -16.96 18.40 3.86
C LYS A 486 -15.67 19.10 3.44
N GLU A 487 -14.57 18.37 3.30
CA GLU A 487 -13.32 18.92 2.79
C GLU A 487 -13.44 19.38 1.34
N TYR A 488 -13.97 18.54 0.45
CA TYR A 488 -14.16 18.87 -0.96
C TYR A 488 -15.12 20.04 -1.15
N SER A 489 -16.24 20.04 -0.43
CA SER A 489 -17.21 21.14 -0.48
C SER A 489 -16.59 22.47 -0.04
N ARG A 490 -15.79 22.49 1.04
CA ARG A 490 -15.05 23.70 1.47
C ARG A 490 -14.03 24.17 0.45
N LYS A 491 -13.52 23.27 -0.39
CA LYS A 491 -12.60 23.55 -1.49
C LYS A 491 -13.32 23.88 -2.82
N GLY A 492 -14.65 24.00 -2.81
CA GLY A 492 -15.45 24.47 -3.94
C GLY A 492 -16.20 23.39 -4.73
N ALA A 493 -16.15 22.11 -4.32
CA ALA A 493 -16.95 21.08 -4.95
C ALA A 493 -18.44 21.25 -4.65
N ARG A 494 -19.30 20.97 -5.64
CA ARG A 494 -20.74 20.83 -5.41
C ARG A 494 -20.98 19.50 -4.68
N TRP A 495 -21.85 19.53 -3.69
CA TRP A 495 -22.18 18.37 -2.88
C TRP A 495 -23.70 18.28 -2.73
N THR A 496 -24.27 17.24 -3.30
CA THR A 496 -25.71 17.00 -3.34
C THR A 496 -26.01 15.66 -2.68
N ALA A 497 -27.11 15.60 -1.93
CA ALA A 497 -27.70 14.34 -1.51
C ALA A 497 -29.03 14.14 -2.24
N ALA A 498 -29.22 12.98 -2.86
CA ALA A 498 -30.52 12.60 -3.39
C ALA A 498 -31.57 12.50 -2.25
N PRO A 499 -32.88 12.54 -2.56
CA PRO A 499 -33.94 12.39 -1.58
C PRO A 499 -33.73 11.12 -0.79
N ARG A 500 -33.53 11.27 0.52
CA ARG A 500 -33.30 10.12 1.38
C ARG A 500 -34.58 9.29 1.47
N PRO A 501 -34.59 8.01 1.09
CA PRO A 501 -35.81 7.22 1.04
C PRO A 501 -36.33 6.93 2.45
N GLN A 502 -37.63 6.68 2.56
CA GLN A 502 -38.27 6.19 3.79
C GLN A 502 -37.99 4.69 3.98
N LEU A 503 -37.89 3.91 2.91
CA LEU A 503 -37.67 2.45 2.90
C LEU A 503 -38.71 1.67 3.70
N THR A 504 -39.97 2.12 3.66
CA THR A 504 -41.10 1.34 4.18
C THR A 504 -41.33 0.09 3.32
N ASP A 505 -42.21 -0.80 3.76
CA ASP A 505 -42.48 -2.03 3.02
C ASP A 505 -43.10 -1.77 1.64
N GLU A 506 -43.72 -0.60 1.41
CA GLU A 506 -44.26 -0.18 0.11
C GLU A 506 -43.18 -0.05 -0.98
N GLN A 507 -41.91 0.15 -0.60
CA GLN A 507 -40.79 0.19 -1.54
C GLN A 507 -40.45 -1.19 -2.13
N PHE A 508 -40.97 -2.28 -1.56
CA PHE A 508 -40.62 -3.65 -1.94
C PHE A 508 -41.88 -4.45 -2.32
N ASP A 509 -41.85 -5.11 -3.49
CA ASP A 509 -42.90 -6.02 -3.94
C ASP A 509 -42.89 -7.28 -3.07
N LYS A 510 -43.89 -7.39 -2.19
CA LYS A 510 -44.03 -8.52 -1.24
C LYS A 510 -44.27 -9.85 -1.94
N ASP A 511 -44.77 -9.82 -3.17
CA ASP A 511 -45.06 -10.99 -4.00
C ASP A 511 -43.99 -11.20 -5.08
N TYR A 512 -42.81 -10.56 -4.94
CA TYR A 512 -41.72 -10.70 -5.89
C TYR A 512 -41.30 -12.17 -6.04
N ARG A 513 -41.08 -12.55 -7.31
CA ARG A 513 -40.41 -13.78 -7.70
C ARG A 513 -39.53 -13.51 -8.91
N LEU A 514 -38.49 -14.32 -9.08
CA LEU A 514 -37.68 -14.28 -10.29
C LEU A 514 -38.56 -14.47 -11.54
N PRO A 515 -38.28 -13.72 -12.62
CA PRO A 515 -38.96 -13.90 -13.89
C PRO A 515 -38.63 -15.28 -14.49
N GLN A 516 -39.63 -15.94 -15.06
CA GLN A 516 -39.44 -17.18 -15.82
C GLN A 516 -38.97 -16.86 -17.24
N GLU A 517 -38.44 -17.86 -17.94
CA GLU A 517 -38.02 -17.71 -19.34
C GLU A 517 -39.17 -17.17 -20.20
N GLY A 518 -38.92 -16.06 -20.91
CA GLY A 518 -39.91 -15.38 -21.74
C GLY A 518 -40.81 -14.38 -21.01
N GLU A 519 -40.77 -14.30 -19.69
CA GLU A 519 -41.43 -13.23 -18.93
C GLU A 519 -40.61 -11.92 -19.01
N PRO A 520 -41.26 -10.74 -18.96
CA PRO A 520 -40.57 -9.48 -18.80
C PRO A 520 -39.73 -9.46 -17.51
N MET A 521 -38.59 -8.77 -17.55
CA MET A 521 -37.77 -8.57 -16.37
C MET A 521 -38.58 -7.85 -15.28
N ARG A 522 -38.44 -8.31 -14.03
CA ARG A 522 -39.09 -7.75 -12.84
C ARG A 522 -38.03 -7.53 -11.77
N TYR A 523 -38.29 -6.60 -10.87
CA TYR A 523 -37.40 -6.27 -9.76
C TYR A 523 -38.20 -6.20 -8.46
N VAL A 524 -37.51 -6.38 -7.34
CA VAL A 524 -38.13 -6.31 -6.00
C VAL A 524 -38.57 -4.88 -5.65
N LEU A 525 -37.94 -3.86 -6.24
CA LEU A 525 -38.31 -2.47 -5.99
C LEU A 525 -39.59 -2.09 -6.70
N THR A 526 -40.43 -1.34 -5.97
CA THR A 526 -41.56 -0.62 -6.55
C THR A 526 -41.14 0.80 -6.95
N GLU A 527 -42.09 1.56 -7.52
CA GLU A 527 -41.91 2.98 -7.85
C GLU A 527 -42.43 3.91 -6.74
N PHE A 528 -42.48 3.43 -5.48
CA PHE A 528 -42.99 4.20 -4.35
C PHE A 528 -42.21 5.50 -4.10
N GLU A 529 -40.88 5.43 -4.13
CA GLU A 529 -39.99 6.58 -3.98
C GLU A 529 -38.68 6.39 -4.78
N PRO A 530 -37.91 7.45 -5.08
CA PRO A 530 -36.69 7.31 -5.88
C PRO A 530 -35.61 6.58 -5.09
N THR A 531 -35.13 5.47 -5.64
CA THR A 531 -33.99 4.71 -5.10
C THR A 531 -33.02 4.38 -6.22
N PHE A 532 -31.72 4.44 -5.92
CA PHE A 532 -30.67 3.95 -6.81
C PHE A 532 -29.37 3.73 -6.04
N ASP A 533 -28.58 2.76 -6.50
CA ASP A 533 -27.15 2.67 -6.20
C ASP A 533 -26.37 3.40 -7.31
N ALA A 534 -25.34 4.16 -6.95
CA ALA A 534 -24.52 4.89 -7.91
C ALA A 534 -23.73 3.98 -8.87
N ALA A 535 -23.40 2.76 -8.42
CA ALA A 535 -22.73 1.73 -9.23
C ALA A 535 -23.59 1.19 -10.40
N GLU A 536 -24.86 1.55 -10.48
CA GLU A 536 -25.69 1.28 -11.66
C GLU A 536 -25.41 2.23 -12.82
N PHE A 537 -24.70 3.33 -12.58
CA PHE A 537 -24.43 4.35 -13.58
C PHE A 537 -22.98 4.30 -14.08
N ALA A 538 -22.81 4.21 -15.40
CA ALA A 538 -21.52 4.38 -16.07
C ALA A 538 -21.49 5.73 -16.79
N ARG A 539 -20.40 6.51 -16.61
CA ARG A 539 -20.29 7.87 -17.14
C ARG A 539 -19.48 7.92 -18.43
N CYS A 540 -20.07 8.54 -19.46
CA CYS A 540 -19.44 8.79 -20.75
C CYS A 540 -19.62 10.26 -21.15
N GLY A 541 -19.16 11.19 -20.30
CA GLY A 541 -19.27 12.63 -20.53
C GLY A 541 -20.72 13.11 -20.39
N ARG A 542 -21.30 13.64 -21.48
CA ARG A 542 -22.71 14.09 -21.53
C ARG A 542 -23.72 12.95 -21.48
N ASP A 543 -23.27 11.72 -21.65
CA ASP A 543 -24.13 10.54 -21.73
C ASP A 543 -23.79 9.61 -20.57
N LEU A 544 -24.78 9.26 -19.77
CA LEU A 544 -24.68 8.25 -18.72
C LEU A 544 -25.48 7.02 -19.14
N PHE A 545 -24.99 5.85 -18.79
CA PHE A 545 -25.68 4.58 -19.00
C PHE A 545 -26.10 4.01 -17.67
N VAL A 546 -27.29 3.43 -17.62
CA VAL A 546 -27.84 2.82 -16.42
C VAL A 546 -28.56 1.53 -16.78
N GLN A 547 -28.66 0.58 -15.85
CA GLN A 547 -29.65 -0.50 -15.95
C GLN A 547 -30.70 -0.35 -14.83
N ARG A 548 -31.93 -0.75 -15.12
CA ARG A 548 -32.91 -0.98 -14.06
C ARG A 548 -32.55 -2.28 -13.34
N SER A 549 -32.72 -2.32 -12.02
CA SER A 549 -32.19 -3.42 -11.21
C SER A 549 -32.95 -3.60 -9.90
N HIS A 550 -32.48 -4.53 -9.06
CA HIS A 550 -32.96 -4.69 -7.69
C HIS A 550 -32.62 -3.54 -6.76
N VAL A 551 -31.79 -2.59 -7.20
CA VAL A 551 -31.39 -1.42 -6.41
C VAL A 551 -31.73 -0.07 -7.04
N THR A 552 -32.09 -0.04 -8.33
CA THR A 552 -32.41 1.20 -9.05
C THR A 552 -33.73 1.08 -9.81
N ASN A 553 -34.68 1.98 -9.47
CA ASN A 553 -36.01 2.05 -10.09
C ASN A 553 -36.14 3.21 -11.10
N ASP A 554 -37.23 3.24 -11.87
CA ASP A 554 -37.43 4.26 -12.92
C ASP A 554 -37.56 5.66 -12.31
N PHE A 555 -38.15 5.77 -11.11
CA PHE A 555 -38.26 7.03 -10.38
C PHE A 555 -36.87 7.59 -9.99
N GLY A 556 -35.95 6.73 -9.53
CA GLY A 556 -34.56 7.09 -9.22
C GLY A 556 -33.80 7.59 -10.45
N ILE A 557 -33.91 6.86 -11.58
CA ILE A 557 -33.33 7.26 -12.87
C ILE A 557 -33.88 8.63 -13.31
N ALA A 558 -35.20 8.80 -13.25
CA ALA A 558 -35.86 10.06 -13.62
C ALA A 558 -35.48 11.21 -12.69
N TRP A 559 -35.23 10.95 -11.40
CA TRP A 559 -34.71 11.94 -10.48
C TRP A 559 -33.31 12.41 -10.90
N LEU A 560 -32.39 11.49 -11.20
CA LEU A 560 -31.04 11.86 -11.61
C LEU A 560 -31.04 12.62 -12.95
N GLN A 561 -31.85 12.20 -13.93
CA GLN A 561 -31.98 12.91 -15.20
C GLN A 561 -32.48 14.36 -15.01
N ARG A 562 -33.47 14.57 -14.13
CA ARG A 562 -33.95 15.92 -13.80
C ARG A 562 -32.91 16.75 -13.07
N HIS A 563 -32.14 16.13 -12.18
CA HIS A 563 -31.07 16.79 -11.42
C HIS A 563 -29.94 17.28 -12.31
N LEU A 564 -29.46 16.42 -13.23
CA LEU A 564 -28.39 16.76 -14.17
C LEU A 564 -28.84 17.76 -15.25
N GLY A 565 -30.13 17.77 -15.58
CA GLY A 565 -30.74 18.68 -16.55
C GLY A 565 -30.42 18.35 -18.01
N ASP A 566 -30.87 19.22 -18.92
CA ASP A 566 -30.85 18.97 -20.38
C ASP A 566 -29.44 18.87 -21.00
N GLY A 567 -28.41 19.24 -20.24
CA GLY A 567 -27.00 19.10 -20.65
C GLY A 567 -26.50 17.66 -20.65
N PHE A 568 -27.25 16.74 -20.04
CA PHE A 568 -26.93 15.32 -19.89
C PHE A 568 -28.08 14.43 -20.36
N ARG A 569 -27.74 13.21 -20.78
CA ARG A 569 -28.70 12.18 -21.19
C ARG A 569 -28.40 10.88 -20.47
N ILE A 570 -29.41 10.29 -19.87
CA ILE A 570 -29.32 8.97 -19.24
C ILE A 570 -29.98 7.93 -20.17
N HIS A 571 -29.23 6.91 -20.54
CA HIS A 571 -29.65 5.84 -21.44
C HIS A 571 -29.78 4.54 -20.66
N VAL A 572 -30.96 3.90 -20.74
CA VAL A 572 -31.20 2.63 -20.08
C VAL A 572 -30.70 1.48 -20.95
N ILE A 573 -29.88 0.59 -20.38
CA ILE A 573 -29.45 -0.68 -20.95
C ILE A 573 -30.32 -1.80 -20.36
N GLU A 574 -30.92 -2.62 -21.22
CA GLU A 574 -31.73 -3.77 -20.82
C GLU A 574 -30.81 -4.91 -20.35
N SER A 575 -30.91 -5.29 -19.07
CA SER A 575 -30.20 -6.43 -18.50
C SER A 575 -30.99 -7.73 -18.71
N ARG A 576 -30.28 -8.81 -19.04
CA ARG A 576 -30.78 -10.20 -19.06
C ARG A 576 -30.61 -10.89 -17.71
N ASP A 577 -29.95 -10.26 -16.74
CA ASP A 577 -29.69 -10.86 -15.44
C ASP A 577 -30.92 -10.77 -14.53
N PRO A 578 -31.57 -11.89 -14.16
CA PRO A 578 -32.67 -11.87 -13.21
C PRO A 578 -32.24 -11.54 -11.77
N TYR A 579 -30.94 -11.49 -11.51
CA TYR A 579 -30.34 -11.10 -10.23
C TYR A 579 -29.68 -9.71 -10.29
N ALA A 580 -29.99 -8.92 -11.33
CA ALA A 580 -29.26 -7.70 -11.66
C ALA A 580 -29.04 -6.77 -10.45
N ILE A 581 -27.77 -6.52 -10.18
CA ILE A 581 -27.26 -5.50 -9.27
C ILE A 581 -25.93 -5.00 -9.83
N HIS A 582 -25.83 -3.68 -9.98
CA HIS A 582 -24.71 -2.89 -10.51
C HIS A 582 -24.35 -3.18 -11.98
N LEU A 583 -24.02 -2.10 -12.71
CA LEU A 583 -23.77 -2.15 -14.16
C LEU A 583 -22.29 -2.46 -14.48
N ASP A 584 -21.40 -2.19 -13.54
CA ASP A 584 -19.94 -2.16 -13.69
C ASP A 584 -19.25 -3.53 -13.76
N SER A 585 -20.03 -4.61 -13.94
CA SER A 585 -19.56 -5.93 -14.38
C SER A 585 -20.33 -6.45 -15.62
N SER A 586 -21.14 -5.56 -16.23
CA SER A 586 -21.97 -5.84 -17.39
C SER A 586 -21.60 -4.94 -18.57
N PHE A 587 -21.58 -3.63 -18.37
CA PHE A 587 -21.15 -2.62 -19.34
C PHE A 587 -20.07 -1.73 -18.72
N VAL A 588 -18.83 -1.85 -19.20
CA VAL A 588 -17.67 -1.21 -18.59
C VAL A 588 -16.94 -0.35 -19.62
N PRO A 589 -17.17 0.97 -19.65
CA PRO A 589 -16.42 1.88 -20.51
C PRO A 589 -14.94 1.95 -20.09
N LEU A 590 -14.03 1.82 -21.07
CA LEU A 590 -12.57 1.76 -20.81
C LEU A 590 -11.79 2.87 -21.49
N ALA A 591 -12.31 3.41 -22.61
CA ALA A 591 -11.77 4.57 -23.30
C ALA A 591 -12.87 5.23 -24.13
N ALA A 592 -12.60 6.41 -24.69
CA ALA A 592 -13.51 7.07 -25.62
C ALA A 592 -13.82 6.14 -26.81
N GLY A 593 -15.10 5.77 -26.97
CA GLY A 593 -15.51 4.88 -28.05
C GLY A 593 -15.27 3.39 -27.79
N ARG A 594 -14.81 2.99 -26.59
CA ARG A 594 -14.45 1.60 -26.27
C ARG A 594 -15.05 1.13 -24.95
N ALA A 595 -15.78 0.02 -24.98
CA ALA A 595 -16.33 -0.60 -23.77
C ALA A 595 -16.20 -2.12 -23.79
N LEU A 596 -16.01 -2.70 -22.62
CA LEU A 596 -16.10 -4.13 -22.35
C LEU A 596 -17.56 -4.48 -22.06
N VAL A 597 -18.06 -5.54 -22.69
CA VAL A 597 -19.46 -5.97 -22.55
C VAL A 597 -19.56 -7.43 -22.13
N ASN A 598 -20.43 -7.69 -21.17
CA ASN A 598 -20.71 -9.03 -20.67
C ASN A 598 -21.73 -9.75 -21.56
N PRO A 599 -21.34 -10.81 -22.30
CA PRO A 599 -22.23 -11.49 -23.23
C PRO A 599 -23.35 -12.29 -22.55
N LYS A 600 -23.21 -12.60 -21.25
CA LYS A 600 -24.22 -13.34 -20.51
C LYS A 600 -25.38 -12.43 -20.10
N TYR A 601 -25.05 -11.23 -19.62
CA TYR A 601 -26.03 -10.32 -19.02
C TYR A 601 -26.54 -9.25 -19.98
N LEU A 602 -25.88 -9.04 -21.12
CA LEU A 602 -26.34 -8.08 -22.13
C LEU A 602 -26.80 -8.75 -23.41
N ASP A 603 -27.85 -8.17 -23.99
CA ASP A 603 -28.25 -8.42 -25.37
C ASP A 603 -27.57 -7.42 -26.30
N LEU A 604 -26.52 -7.86 -26.99
CA LEU A 604 -25.73 -6.98 -27.86
C LEU A 604 -26.55 -6.40 -29.02
N ASP A 605 -27.61 -7.08 -29.45
CA ASP A 605 -28.49 -6.60 -30.53
C ASP A 605 -29.48 -5.52 -30.06
N LYS A 606 -29.77 -5.49 -28.75
CA LYS A 606 -30.67 -4.52 -28.12
C LYS A 606 -29.95 -3.36 -27.42
N LEU A 607 -28.62 -3.29 -27.50
CA LEU A 607 -27.89 -2.14 -26.95
C LEU A 607 -28.38 -0.82 -27.57
N PRO A 608 -28.38 0.29 -26.80
CA PRO A 608 -28.72 1.61 -27.30
C PRO A 608 -28.06 1.91 -28.66
N PRO A 609 -28.80 2.41 -29.67
CA PRO A 609 -28.28 2.57 -31.04
C PRO A 609 -26.98 3.38 -31.15
N LEU A 610 -26.76 4.30 -30.23
CA LEU A 610 -25.54 5.12 -30.12
C LEU A 610 -24.28 4.30 -29.79
N LEU A 611 -24.41 3.17 -29.08
CA LEU A 611 -23.29 2.25 -28.81
C LEU A 611 -22.89 1.42 -30.04
N LYS A 612 -23.71 1.38 -31.10
CA LYS A 612 -23.35 0.65 -32.35
C LYS A 612 -22.16 1.27 -33.09
N LYS A 613 -21.82 2.53 -32.77
CA LYS A 613 -20.63 3.22 -33.30
C LYS A 613 -19.36 2.95 -32.49
N TRP A 614 -19.51 2.39 -31.29
CA TRP A 614 -18.40 2.09 -30.40
C TRP A 614 -17.80 0.74 -30.73
N ASP A 615 -16.50 0.62 -30.47
CA ASP A 615 -15.77 -0.64 -30.52
C ASP A 615 -16.03 -1.37 -29.19
N LEU A 616 -16.70 -2.53 -29.27
CA LEU A 616 -17.12 -3.30 -28.10
C LEU A 616 -16.32 -4.59 -28.01
N LEU A 617 -15.60 -4.77 -26.91
CA LEU A 617 -14.94 -6.03 -26.62
C LEU A 617 -15.90 -6.94 -25.85
N VAL A 618 -16.27 -8.06 -26.48
CA VAL A 618 -17.03 -9.11 -25.79
C VAL A 618 -16.10 -9.81 -24.80
N ALA A 619 -16.46 -9.74 -23.51
CA ALA A 619 -15.64 -10.24 -22.44
C ALA A 619 -15.44 -11.77 -22.49
N PRO A 620 -14.21 -12.27 -22.29
CA PRO A 620 -14.00 -13.70 -22.10
C PRO A 620 -14.54 -14.15 -20.73
N PRO A 621 -14.95 -15.42 -20.59
CA PRO A 621 -15.31 -16.00 -19.30
C PRO A 621 -14.18 -15.85 -18.27
N GLY A 622 -14.56 -15.61 -17.02
CA GLY A 622 -13.62 -15.46 -15.91
C GLY A 622 -13.03 -16.80 -15.46
N ILE A 623 -11.86 -16.73 -14.84
CA ILE A 623 -11.30 -17.84 -14.06
C ILE A 623 -11.98 -17.82 -12.68
N PRO A 624 -12.57 -18.94 -12.23
CA PRO A 624 -13.21 -19.02 -10.92
C PRO A 624 -12.26 -18.66 -9.77
N THR A 625 -12.80 -17.90 -8.81
CA THR A 625 -12.10 -17.55 -7.57
C THR A 625 -11.93 -18.80 -6.70
N PRO A 626 -10.83 -18.94 -5.93
CA PRO A 626 -10.62 -20.06 -5.02
C PRO A 626 -11.45 -19.88 -3.73
N LEU A 627 -12.19 -18.77 -3.63
CA LEU A 627 -13.03 -18.39 -2.51
C LEU A 627 -14.45 -18.93 -2.65
N ASP A 628 -14.65 -20.08 -3.30
CA ASP A 628 -15.91 -20.69 -3.79
C ASP A 628 -17.05 -20.87 -2.75
N THR A 629 -16.84 -20.46 -1.50
CA THR A 629 -17.85 -20.44 -0.42
C THR A 629 -17.97 -19.10 0.30
N ARG A 630 -17.14 -18.09 -0.01
CA ARG A 630 -17.01 -16.79 0.69
C ARG A 630 -17.30 -15.60 -0.23
N CYS A 631 -17.91 -15.81 -1.38
CA CYS A 631 -18.13 -14.76 -2.38
C CYS A 631 -19.57 -14.79 -2.86
N LEU A 632 -20.27 -13.66 -2.79
CA LEU A 632 -21.64 -13.47 -3.32
C LEU A 632 -21.65 -12.93 -4.75
N LEU A 633 -20.46 -12.75 -5.33
CA LEU A 633 -20.32 -12.12 -6.63
C LEU A 633 -20.44 -13.16 -7.73
N SER A 634 -21.00 -12.75 -8.86
CA SER A 634 -21.06 -13.61 -10.04
C SER A 634 -19.64 -13.96 -10.54
N GLY A 635 -19.55 -15.05 -11.32
CA GLY A 635 -18.31 -15.41 -12.03
C GLY A 635 -17.85 -14.40 -13.10
N TRP A 636 -18.53 -13.24 -13.21
CA TRP A 636 -18.17 -12.13 -14.08
C TRP A 636 -17.57 -10.93 -13.34
N ILE A 637 -17.33 -11.03 -12.03
CA ILE A 637 -16.72 -9.95 -11.24
C ILE A 637 -15.34 -9.51 -11.75
N HIS A 638 -14.62 -10.37 -12.48
CA HIS A 638 -13.34 -10.01 -13.10
C HIS A 638 -13.45 -8.85 -14.10
N LEU A 639 -14.65 -8.53 -14.59
CA LEU A 639 -14.88 -7.36 -15.45
C LEU A 639 -14.92 -6.03 -14.68
N ASN A 640 -14.99 -6.06 -13.35
CA ASN A 640 -15.02 -4.88 -12.49
C ASN A 640 -13.61 -4.28 -12.33
N VAL A 641 -13.09 -3.80 -13.47
CA VAL A 641 -11.75 -3.25 -13.66
C VAL A 641 -11.75 -1.73 -13.47
N LEU A 642 -10.58 -1.14 -13.22
CA LEU A 642 -10.44 0.32 -13.10
C LEU A 642 -9.52 0.86 -14.20
N SER A 643 -10.05 1.68 -15.10
CA SER A 643 -9.22 2.45 -16.04
C SER A 643 -8.50 3.59 -15.31
N LEU A 644 -7.16 3.58 -15.39
CA LEU A 644 -6.31 4.67 -14.89
C LEU A 644 -6.20 5.78 -15.92
N ASP A 645 -6.14 5.40 -17.18
CA ASP A 645 -6.35 6.24 -18.34
C ASP A 645 -6.88 5.38 -19.50
N GLY A 646 -7.21 6.01 -20.63
CA GLY A 646 -7.71 5.32 -21.84
C GLY A 646 -6.76 4.29 -22.46
N GLU A 647 -5.64 3.95 -21.82
CA GLU A 647 -4.75 2.84 -22.18
C GLU A 647 -4.49 1.86 -21.03
N ARG A 648 -4.27 2.34 -19.80
CA ARG A 648 -3.89 1.54 -18.62
C ARG A 648 -5.11 1.12 -17.81
N ILE A 649 -5.23 -0.18 -17.52
CA ILE A 649 -6.39 -0.76 -16.82
C ILE A 649 -5.91 -1.65 -15.68
N LEU A 650 -6.33 -1.39 -14.44
CA LEU A 650 -6.13 -2.34 -13.33
C LEU A 650 -7.04 -3.55 -13.51
N VAL A 651 -6.46 -4.75 -13.42
CA VAL A 651 -7.17 -6.01 -13.60
C VAL A 651 -6.72 -7.03 -12.57
N GLU A 652 -7.58 -8.00 -12.25
CA GLU A 652 -7.26 -9.05 -11.29
C GLU A 652 -6.18 -9.97 -11.88
N GLN A 653 -5.09 -10.17 -11.13
CA GLN A 653 -3.87 -10.81 -11.65
C GLN A 653 -4.09 -12.21 -12.22
N ARG A 654 -5.05 -12.96 -11.67
CA ARG A 654 -5.34 -14.33 -12.10
C ARG A 654 -6.14 -14.40 -13.39
N GLN A 655 -6.72 -13.31 -13.86
CA GLN A 655 -7.67 -13.30 -14.97
C GLN A 655 -6.96 -13.21 -16.31
N GLU A 656 -6.06 -14.17 -16.58
CA GLU A 656 -5.26 -14.25 -17.80
C GLU A 656 -6.07 -14.12 -19.10
N PRO A 657 -7.28 -14.73 -19.25
CA PRO A 657 -8.08 -14.57 -20.45
C PRO A 657 -8.45 -13.10 -20.72
N LEU A 658 -8.87 -12.37 -19.68
CA LEU A 658 -9.21 -10.96 -19.78
C LEU A 658 -7.96 -10.11 -20.06
N ILE A 659 -6.85 -10.39 -19.36
CA ILE A 659 -5.56 -9.70 -19.58
C ILE A 659 -5.14 -9.82 -21.05
N ARG A 660 -5.15 -11.04 -21.61
CA ARG A 660 -4.77 -11.26 -23.02
C ARG A 660 -5.74 -10.60 -24.00
N ALA A 661 -7.04 -10.64 -23.71
CA ALA A 661 -8.05 -9.98 -24.53
C ALA A 661 -7.82 -8.46 -24.59
N LEU A 662 -7.59 -7.82 -23.44
CA LEU A 662 -7.32 -6.38 -23.36
C LEU A 662 -6.00 -6.00 -24.04
N GLN A 663 -4.94 -6.80 -23.86
CA GLN A 663 -3.65 -6.61 -24.57
C GLN A 663 -3.81 -6.71 -26.08
N GLY A 664 -4.52 -7.74 -26.56
CA GLY A 664 -4.84 -7.90 -27.99
C GLY A 664 -5.68 -6.75 -28.55
N TRP A 665 -6.46 -6.09 -27.70
CA TRP A 665 -7.27 -4.92 -28.04
C TRP A 665 -6.52 -3.58 -27.93
N GLY A 666 -5.24 -3.62 -27.53
CA GLY A 666 -4.35 -2.46 -27.47
C GLY A 666 -4.32 -1.71 -26.14
N PHE A 667 -4.93 -2.26 -25.10
CA PHE A 667 -4.80 -1.73 -23.73
C PHE A 667 -3.54 -2.29 -23.04
N LYS A 668 -3.17 -1.68 -21.91
CA LYS A 668 -2.07 -2.07 -21.03
C LYS A 668 -2.63 -2.48 -19.67
N PRO A 669 -3.02 -3.75 -19.50
CA PRO A 669 -3.49 -4.22 -18.21
C PRO A 669 -2.37 -4.20 -17.17
N ILE A 670 -2.71 -3.81 -15.94
CA ILE A 670 -1.85 -3.80 -14.77
C ILE A 670 -2.42 -4.85 -13.81
N PRO A 671 -1.82 -6.05 -13.77
CA PRO A 671 -2.26 -7.14 -12.90
C PRO A 671 -2.06 -6.78 -11.42
N VAL A 672 -3.11 -6.89 -10.60
CA VAL A 672 -3.05 -6.69 -9.15
C VAL A 672 -3.79 -7.84 -8.45
N ASP A 673 -3.20 -8.38 -7.38
CA ASP A 673 -3.83 -9.42 -6.55
C ASP A 673 -4.92 -8.83 -5.63
N PHE A 674 -6.18 -9.12 -5.92
CA PHE A 674 -7.32 -8.46 -5.27
C PHE A 674 -8.50 -9.39 -4.91
N GLU A 675 -8.46 -10.69 -5.24
CA GLU A 675 -9.55 -11.64 -4.95
C GLU A 675 -9.94 -11.68 -3.47
N ASP A 676 -8.99 -11.45 -2.55
CA ASP A 676 -9.24 -11.40 -1.10
C ASP A 676 -10.19 -10.28 -0.66
N PHE A 677 -10.44 -9.28 -1.51
CA PHE A 677 -11.44 -8.24 -1.28
C PHE A 677 -12.85 -8.68 -1.71
N PHE A 678 -13.00 -9.67 -2.60
CA PHE A 678 -14.30 -10.08 -3.16
C PHE A 678 -15.38 -10.45 -2.12
N PRO A 679 -15.07 -11.02 -0.93
CA PRO A 679 -16.08 -11.23 0.12
C PRO A 679 -16.79 -9.94 0.59
N PHE A 680 -16.20 -8.77 0.33
CA PHE A 680 -16.78 -7.46 0.60
C PHE A 680 -17.57 -6.91 -0.61
N VAL A 681 -17.99 -7.81 -1.50
CA VAL A 681 -18.99 -7.59 -2.55
C VAL A 681 -18.55 -6.53 -3.58
N GLY A 682 -17.31 -6.62 -4.05
CA GLY A 682 -16.80 -5.75 -5.11
C GLY A 682 -15.40 -6.15 -5.61
N ALA A 683 -14.92 -5.45 -6.64
CA ALA A 683 -13.51 -5.45 -7.05
C ALA A 683 -13.01 -4.02 -7.27
N PHE A 684 -12.13 -3.76 -8.25
CA PHE A 684 -11.41 -2.47 -8.36
C PHE A 684 -12.35 -1.28 -8.55
N HIS A 685 -13.36 -1.39 -9.42
CA HIS A 685 -14.27 -0.29 -9.70
C HIS A 685 -15.22 -0.04 -8.52
N CYS A 686 -15.77 -1.10 -7.91
CA CYS A 686 -16.63 -0.98 -6.72
C CYS A 686 -15.86 -0.37 -5.53
N ALA A 687 -14.63 -0.85 -5.30
CA ALA A 687 -13.78 -0.42 -4.19
C ALA A 687 -13.26 1.01 -4.31
N THR A 688 -13.54 1.69 -5.44
CA THR A 688 -13.01 3.02 -5.73
C THR A 688 -14.07 4.03 -6.19
N LEU A 689 -13.84 5.29 -5.86
CA LEU A 689 -14.58 6.43 -6.41
C LEU A 689 -13.58 7.44 -6.96
N ASP A 690 -13.56 7.63 -8.27
CA ASP A 690 -12.68 8.58 -8.93
C ASP A 690 -13.21 10.01 -8.78
N VAL A 691 -12.58 10.75 -7.87
CA VAL A 691 -12.96 12.11 -7.50
C VAL A 691 -12.47 13.11 -8.54
N ARG A 692 -11.29 12.85 -9.11
CA ARG A 692 -10.69 13.73 -10.10
C ARG A 692 -9.98 12.95 -11.20
N ARG A 693 -10.39 13.23 -12.43
CA ARG A 693 -9.73 12.86 -13.68
C ARG A 693 -9.41 14.11 -14.48
N ARG A 694 -8.28 14.09 -15.18
CA ARG A 694 -7.83 15.20 -16.02
C ARG A 694 -8.53 15.17 -17.36
N GLY A 695 -9.63 15.91 -17.45
CA GLY A 695 -10.39 16.03 -18.67
C GLY A 695 -11.50 17.07 -18.58
N THR A 696 -12.15 17.30 -19.71
CA THR A 696 -13.24 18.26 -19.86
C THR A 696 -14.51 17.53 -20.27
N LEU A 697 -15.67 18.09 -19.94
CA LEU A 697 -16.95 17.54 -20.41
C LEU A 697 -17.00 17.47 -21.94
N GLN A 698 -17.20 16.27 -22.46
CA GLN A 698 -17.34 15.97 -23.89
C GLN A 698 -18.59 15.13 -24.17
N SER A 699 -18.98 15.03 -25.43
CA SER A 699 -19.93 14.02 -25.91
C SER A 699 -19.19 13.09 -26.86
N TYR A 700 -19.49 11.80 -26.78
CA TYR A 700 -18.81 10.75 -27.53
C TYR A 700 -19.76 10.00 -28.49
N PHE A 701 -20.90 10.61 -28.85
CA PHE A 701 -22.00 9.97 -29.59
C PHE A 701 -22.56 10.79 -30.75
#